data_AF-A0A1F8TB82-F1
#
_entry.id   AF-A0A1F8TB82-F1
#
_cell.length_a   1.000
_cell.length_b   1.000
_cell.length_c   1.000
_cell.angle_alpha   90.00
_cell.angle_beta   90.00
_cell.angle_gamma   90.00
#
_symmetry.space_group_name_H-M   'P 1'
#
loop_
_entity.id
_entity.type
_entity.pdbx_description
1 polymer ?
#
loop_
_entity_poly.entity_id
_entity_poly.type
_entity_poly.pdbx_seq_one_letter_code
_entity_poly.pdbx_strand_id
1 'polypeptide(L)'
;MRPLRVCIALVLIGLRSTLQLPTAQGLANPAGATAFSSLVSPEEPVSTPDPLARANILVSRVAKLTASDPHENSSFGWAVAVSGDTAVVGAPAVYSEYGPSGAVYIYRRNQGGPSAWGQVMKITPVDTDQVEYFGHSVSLDGDILVVGAPSTTVAGHDGQGAVYIFSRDLGGSEAWGQVKKLIISDGGPEEYFGSAVSLDEDTLVVGAPAIFYGGSDTPGSAYIFYRDQGGQDNWGQINRLAASESGGDAFGSSVSIDQDTLGVGAPEYQHPEGAVFVYERDRNGADNWGRTARLIGVQYEGVGRSVSINADTLVTVDRVYERNQGGADAWGLLTRLRSVDYDSDDEFGASVSIAGEMILVGAPSADVGSHVTGNASLFLRRGESYPQGAGLFASEGAEFDDFGASVAFDGETIVIGAPSADLTPHGDQGAAYVFAASAGSWFHFAFLPGILRNYCSDYFDDFSNPASGWPVGEDEYVKTEYLDGEYRVDPKKSNYIYFFRAPTCNRLNYSVEVDARWEGDPGASYGLLFGITGNFDQFYLFDMNTDYREYELVRLTPSGWAFIAPPAYSPAIIPGSAVNHLKVTRNGNQITLAVNGNTLGTWLDSAIGGMTGVGLVANPYYDDPRADARFDNYHVNLLPGVGLQSGAPGTSSAWQSLESWRLLPAHSSWR
;
A
#
# COMPACT_ATOMS: atom_id res chain seq x y z
N MET A 1 -19.99 38.78 63.06
CA MET A 1 -19.61 40.16 63.47
C MET A 1 -18.18 40.42 62.99
N ARG A 2 -17.81 41.69 62.79
CA ARG A 2 -16.44 42.23 62.54
C ARG A 2 -16.20 43.35 63.59
N PRO A 3 -15.02 44.01 63.73
CA PRO A 3 -13.83 44.02 62.87
C PRO A 3 -12.55 43.65 63.67
N LEU A 4 -11.29 44.12 63.54
CA LEU A 4 -10.48 45.08 62.73
C LEU A 4 -8.99 44.58 62.86
N ARG A 5 -7.84 45.10 62.35
CA ARG A 5 -7.35 46.34 61.69
C ARG A 5 -6.09 45.98 60.86
N VAL A 6 -5.91 46.56 59.66
CA VAL A 6 -4.63 47.15 59.11
C VAL A 6 -3.42 46.19 58.84
N CYS A 7 -2.61 46.30 57.77
CA CYS A 7 -2.43 47.33 56.72
C CYS A 7 -2.21 46.73 55.30
N ILE A 8 -2.07 47.59 54.29
CA ILE A 8 -1.76 47.27 52.87
C ILE A 8 -0.58 48.16 52.40
N ALA A 9 0.25 47.67 51.46
CA ALA A 9 1.21 48.46 50.69
C ALA A 9 1.24 47.99 49.22
N LEU A 10 1.69 48.87 48.30
CA LEU A 10 1.58 48.67 46.84
C LEU A 10 2.80 49.28 46.10
N VAL A 11 3.04 48.79 44.87
CA VAL A 11 3.72 49.48 43.75
C VAL A 11 5.28 49.55 43.72
N LEU A 12 5.76 49.58 42.46
CA LEU A 12 7.11 49.51 41.91
C LEU A 12 8.17 50.46 42.52
N ILE A 13 9.46 50.11 42.32
CA ILE A 13 10.44 50.94 41.56
C ILE A 13 11.73 50.14 41.26
N GLY A 14 12.34 50.38 40.09
CA GLY A 14 13.72 50.00 39.74
C GLY A 14 14.27 50.99 38.72
N LEU A 15 15.41 51.63 38.98
CA LEU A 15 15.84 52.86 38.30
C LEU A 15 17.24 52.80 37.64
N ARG A 16 17.26 53.16 36.34
CA ARG A 16 18.27 53.98 35.61
C ARG A 16 19.76 53.92 35.98
N SER A 17 20.58 53.77 34.94
CA SER A 17 21.51 54.84 34.48
C SER A 17 21.95 54.54 33.02
N THR A 18 21.51 55.25 31.97
CA THR A 18 21.79 56.64 31.50
C THR A 18 23.16 56.86 30.85
N LEU A 19 23.20 57.03 29.52
CA LEU A 19 23.85 58.09 28.73
C LEU A 19 23.63 57.78 27.22
N GLN A 20 23.46 58.66 26.23
CA GLN A 20 22.94 60.04 26.06
C GLN A 20 23.20 60.39 24.57
N LEU A 21 22.16 60.71 23.78
CA LEU A 21 22.30 61.07 22.36
C LEU A 21 22.61 62.57 22.15
N PRO A 22 23.32 62.93 21.06
CA PRO A 22 23.21 64.23 20.38
C PRO A 22 22.60 64.11 18.97
N THR A 23 22.21 65.24 18.36
CA THR A 23 21.30 65.30 17.20
C THR A 23 21.84 66.04 15.97
N ALA A 24 21.55 65.49 14.78
CA ALA A 24 21.16 66.14 13.50
C ALA A 24 21.75 67.49 13.03
N GLN A 25 22.31 67.48 11.81
CA GLN A 25 22.15 68.40 10.65
C GLN A 25 22.89 67.74 9.45
N GLY A 26 22.50 67.80 8.16
CA GLY A 26 22.16 68.94 7.29
C GLY A 26 23.42 69.38 6.51
N LEU A 27 23.50 69.54 5.18
CA LEU A 27 22.56 69.54 4.04
C LEU A 27 23.33 69.26 2.72
N ALA A 28 22.73 68.62 1.69
CA ALA A 28 22.94 68.90 0.25
C ALA A 28 22.03 68.03 -0.67
N ASN A 29 21.69 68.57 -1.85
CA ASN A 29 20.90 67.99 -2.96
C ASN A 29 21.46 68.62 -4.27
N PRO A 30 20.99 68.36 -5.53
CA PRO A 30 19.90 67.49 -6.00
C PRO A 30 20.16 66.65 -7.28
N ALA A 31 19.17 65.81 -7.65
CA ALA A 31 18.46 65.75 -8.95
C ALA A 31 18.13 64.31 -9.42
N GLY A 32 16.95 64.11 -10.06
CA GLY A 32 16.68 62.88 -10.86
C GLY A 32 15.37 62.11 -10.58
N ALA A 33 14.22 62.71 -10.92
CA ALA A 33 12.94 62.09 -11.33
C ALA A 33 12.53 60.62 -10.97
N THR A 34 11.33 60.50 -10.37
CA THR A 34 10.23 59.55 -10.70
C THR A 34 10.40 58.01 -10.57
N ALA A 35 9.97 57.50 -9.41
CA ALA A 35 8.84 56.56 -9.22
C ALA A 35 8.91 55.04 -9.56
N PHE A 36 8.16 54.29 -8.75
CA PHE A 36 7.69 52.88 -8.87
C PHE A 36 8.67 51.69 -8.73
N SER A 37 8.73 51.17 -7.49
CA SER A 37 8.40 49.78 -7.13
C SER A 37 9.00 48.61 -7.94
N SER A 38 10.10 48.04 -7.44
CA SER A 38 10.10 46.71 -6.79
C SER A 38 11.50 46.38 -6.26
N LEU A 39 11.59 45.50 -5.24
CA LEU A 39 12.87 44.99 -4.74
C LEU A 39 13.19 43.65 -5.41
N VAL A 40 14.32 43.59 -6.09
CA VAL A 40 14.91 42.35 -6.61
C VAL A 40 15.95 41.87 -5.61
N SER A 41 15.74 40.68 -5.04
CA SER A 41 16.79 39.96 -4.30
C SER A 41 17.80 39.32 -5.28
N PRO A 42 19.06 39.11 -4.88
CA PRO A 42 20.02 38.40 -5.71
C PRO A 42 19.58 36.94 -5.94
N GLU A 43 19.84 36.43 -7.14
CA GLU A 43 19.57 35.04 -7.49
C GLU A 43 20.60 34.11 -6.81
N GLU A 44 20.13 33.11 -6.08
CA GLU A 44 20.96 31.97 -5.68
C GLU A 44 21.14 31.02 -6.87
N PRO A 45 22.27 30.29 -6.97
CA PRO A 45 22.52 29.38 -8.08
C PRO A 45 21.50 28.23 -8.06
N VAL A 46 20.62 28.21 -9.06
CA VAL A 46 19.63 27.14 -9.24
C VAL A 46 20.34 25.79 -9.34
N SER A 47 20.19 24.95 -8.32
CA SER A 47 20.52 23.54 -8.41
C SER A 47 19.58 22.89 -9.43
N THR A 48 20.16 22.31 -10.47
CA THR A 48 19.41 21.49 -11.43
C THR A 48 18.87 20.26 -10.71
N PRO A 49 17.55 19.97 -10.76
CA PRO A 49 17.02 18.71 -10.26
C PRO A 49 17.70 17.52 -10.94
N ASP A 50 17.97 16.46 -10.18
CA ASP A 50 18.62 15.25 -10.70
C ASP A 50 17.75 14.57 -11.79
N PRO A 51 18.29 14.29 -13.00
CA PRO A 51 17.57 13.56 -14.05
C PRO A 51 17.34 12.05 -13.78
N LEU A 52 17.76 11.51 -12.63
CA LEU A 52 17.76 10.08 -12.28
C LEU A 52 16.78 9.77 -11.14
N ALA A 53 16.10 8.62 -11.05
CA ALA A 53 15.74 7.62 -12.06
C ALA A 53 14.41 6.94 -11.63
N ARG A 54 13.58 6.47 -12.57
CA ARG A 54 12.26 5.89 -12.24
C ARG A 54 12.33 4.37 -12.02
N ALA A 55 12.32 3.94 -10.76
CA ALA A 55 11.96 2.58 -10.38
C ALA A 55 10.47 2.53 -9.98
N ASN A 56 9.60 2.03 -10.85
CA ASN A 56 8.24 1.69 -10.41
C ASN A 56 8.31 0.49 -9.47
N ILE A 57 7.48 0.44 -8.42
CA ILE A 57 7.17 -0.86 -7.80
C ILE A 57 6.10 -1.51 -8.68
N LEU A 58 6.29 -2.78 -9.03
CA LEU A 58 5.20 -3.64 -9.47
C LEU A 58 4.70 -4.40 -8.25
N VAL A 59 3.39 -4.36 -7.98
CA VAL A 59 2.75 -5.19 -6.94
C VAL A 59 1.57 -5.92 -7.55
N SER A 60 1.39 -7.19 -7.19
CA SER A 60 0.27 -8.02 -7.65
C SER A 60 -0.17 -8.97 -6.55
N ARG A 61 -1.49 -9.12 -6.35
CA ARG A 61 -2.02 -10.10 -5.39
C ARG A 61 -1.86 -11.51 -5.96
N VAL A 62 -1.26 -12.41 -5.18
CA VAL A 62 -0.99 -13.80 -5.58
C VAL A 62 -1.75 -14.84 -4.75
N ALA A 63 -2.26 -14.50 -3.56
CA ALA A 63 -3.14 -15.37 -2.78
C ALA A 63 -4.05 -14.62 -1.79
N LYS A 64 -5.18 -15.25 -1.45
CA LYS A 64 -5.90 -15.09 -0.17
C LYS A 64 -5.64 -16.36 0.64
N LEU A 65 -5.22 -16.21 1.89
CA LEU A 65 -4.97 -17.27 2.86
C LEU A 65 -6.12 -17.30 3.87
N THR A 66 -6.56 -18.50 4.23
CA THR A 66 -7.64 -18.76 5.19
C THR A 66 -7.35 -20.07 5.91
N ALA A 67 -7.53 -20.11 7.24
CA ALA A 67 -7.32 -21.32 8.04
C ALA A 67 -8.04 -22.56 7.47
N SER A 68 -7.38 -23.73 7.53
CA SER A 68 -7.96 -25.03 7.14
C SER A 68 -9.20 -25.44 7.93
N ASP A 69 -9.30 -24.94 9.15
CA ASP A 69 -10.33 -25.19 10.15
C ASP A 69 -10.68 -23.83 10.80
N PRO A 70 -11.41 -22.96 10.07
CA PRO A 70 -11.73 -21.61 10.53
C PRO A 70 -12.78 -21.68 11.64
N HIS A 71 -12.60 -20.84 12.66
CA HIS A 71 -13.54 -20.70 13.77
C HIS A 71 -14.00 -19.25 13.87
N GLU A 72 -15.25 -19.07 14.31
CA GLU A 72 -15.81 -17.78 14.72
C GLU A 72 -14.88 -17.12 15.74
N ASN A 73 -14.62 -15.82 15.55
CA ASN A 73 -13.75 -15.01 16.42
C ASN A 73 -12.30 -15.55 16.58
N SER A 74 -11.78 -16.28 15.57
CA SER A 74 -10.41 -16.82 15.62
C SER A 74 -9.33 -15.77 15.32
N SER A 75 -9.71 -14.66 14.66
CA SER A 75 -8.85 -13.53 14.32
C SER A 75 -7.62 -13.92 13.47
N PHE A 76 -7.81 -14.81 12.49
CA PHE A 76 -6.76 -15.22 11.55
C PHE A 76 -6.28 -14.01 10.74
N GLY A 77 -5.00 -13.64 10.85
CA GLY A 77 -4.48 -12.39 10.28
C GLY A 77 -4.19 -11.31 11.31
N TRP A 78 -4.41 -11.59 12.61
CA TRP A 78 -4.03 -10.68 13.71
C TRP A 78 -2.53 -10.33 13.68
N ALA A 79 -1.68 -11.30 13.38
CA ALA A 79 -0.26 -11.10 13.14
C ALA A 79 0.20 -11.93 11.94
N VAL A 80 1.15 -11.40 11.16
CA VAL A 80 1.71 -12.05 9.98
C VAL A 80 3.24 -11.91 9.96
N ALA A 81 3.92 -12.90 9.39
CA ALA A 81 5.35 -12.88 9.14
C ALA A 81 5.67 -13.58 7.81
N VAL A 82 6.77 -13.22 7.16
CA VAL A 82 7.16 -13.76 5.85
C VAL A 82 8.69 -13.79 5.72
N SER A 83 9.21 -14.86 5.12
CA SER A 83 10.62 -15.03 4.80
C SER A 83 10.73 -15.92 3.56
N GLY A 84 10.93 -15.29 2.39
CA GLY A 84 10.98 -15.94 1.09
C GLY A 84 9.69 -16.71 0.75
N ASP A 85 9.84 -17.99 0.43
CA ASP A 85 8.72 -18.87 0.04
C ASP A 85 7.85 -19.34 1.24
N THR A 86 8.06 -18.83 2.46
CA THR A 86 7.29 -19.19 3.67
C THR A 86 6.59 -17.98 4.29
N ALA A 87 5.29 -18.13 4.58
CA ALA A 87 4.47 -17.13 5.27
C ALA A 87 3.77 -17.75 6.48
N VAL A 88 3.67 -17.01 7.57
CA VAL A 88 3.02 -17.43 8.81
C VAL A 88 1.93 -16.45 9.20
N VAL A 89 0.79 -16.98 9.63
CA VAL A 89 -0.38 -16.20 10.05
C VAL A 89 -0.84 -16.65 11.44
N GLY A 90 -0.92 -15.70 12.37
CA GLY A 90 -1.46 -15.89 13.71
C GLY A 90 -2.98 -15.80 13.76
N ALA A 91 -3.57 -16.61 14.66
CA ALA A 91 -4.99 -16.60 15.00
C ALA A 91 -5.13 -16.78 16.53
N PRO A 92 -4.93 -15.70 17.32
CA PRO A 92 -4.90 -15.77 18.77
C PRO A 92 -6.26 -16.07 19.43
N ALA A 93 -7.37 -16.07 18.67
CA ALA A 93 -8.70 -16.43 19.14
C ALA A 93 -9.20 -15.59 20.35
N VAL A 94 -8.92 -14.29 20.33
CA VAL A 94 -9.09 -13.36 21.48
C VAL A 94 -10.54 -13.28 21.98
N TYR A 95 -11.52 -13.45 21.09
CA TYR A 95 -12.95 -13.39 21.42
C TYR A 95 -13.67 -14.75 21.24
N SER A 96 -12.93 -15.86 21.21
CA SER A 96 -13.47 -17.21 20.93
C SER A 96 -14.11 -17.90 22.14
N GLU A 97 -15.35 -18.37 21.97
CA GLU A 97 -16.04 -19.21 22.97
C GLU A 97 -15.40 -20.62 23.13
N TYR A 98 -14.54 -21.03 22.20
CA TYR A 98 -13.91 -22.36 22.19
C TYR A 98 -12.63 -22.46 23.05
N GLY A 99 -12.19 -21.34 23.62
CA GLY A 99 -11.02 -21.24 24.48
C GLY A 99 -9.90 -20.38 23.87
N PRO A 100 -9.20 -19.54 24.67
CA PRO A 100 -8.29 -18.51 24.17
C PRO A 100 -6.92 -19.03 23.69
N SER A 101 -6.70 -20.34 23.57
CA SER A 101 -5.35 -20.91 23.40
C SER A 101 -4.71 -20.72 22.03
N GLY A 102 -5.44 -20.17 21.05
CA GLY A 102 -4.90 -19.68 19.78
C GLY A 102 -4.22 -20.73 18.87
N ALA A 103 -3.71 -20.24 17.74
CA ALA A 103 -2.95 -21.03 16.76
C ALA A 103 -2.06 -20.13 15.89
N VAL A 104 -1.06 -20.75 15.24
CA VAL A 104 -0.43 -20.17 14.04
C VAL A 104 -0.52 -21.17 12.88
N TYR A 105 -0.62 -20.64 11.67
CA TYR A 105 -0.74 -21.40 10.43
C TYR A 105 0.42 -21.04 9.51
N ILE A 106 1.07 -22.06 8.94
CA ILE A 106 2.22 -21.89 8.07
C ILE A 106 1.81 -22.25 6.64
N TYR A 107 2.11 -21.34 5.72
CA TYR A 107 1.86 -21.46 4.28
C TYR A 107 3.19 -21.44 3.55
N ARG A 108 3.28 -22.18 2.44
CA ARG A 108 4.43 -22.10 1.54
C ARG A 108 4.03 -21.92 0.09
N ARG A 109 4.84 -21.18 -0.65
CA ARG A 109 4.77 -21.04 -2.10
C ARG A 109 5.03 -22.40 -2.75
N ASN A 110 4.39 -22.63 -3.89
CA ASN A 110 4.35 -23.90 -4.64
C ASN A 110 3.62 -25.07 -3.93
N GLN A 111 3.08 -24.89 -2.72
CA GLN A 111 2.27 -25.92 -2.06
C GLN A 111 0.88 -26.01 -2.72
N GLY A 112 0.55 -27.19 -3.25
CA GLY A 112 -0.69 -27.43 -3.97
C GLY A 112 -0.63 -27.18 -5.49
N GLY A 113 0.43 -26.53 -5.99
CA GLY A 113 0.66 -26.29 -7.41
C GLY A 113 1.68 -25.17 -7.65
N PRO A 114 2.27 -25.05 -8.86
CA PRO A 114 3.24 -23.98 -9.15
C PRO A 114 2.69 -22.59 -8.83
N SER A 115 3.49 -21.76 -8.17
CA SER A 115 3.13 -20.41 -7.67
C SER A 115 1.97 -20.32 -6.67
N ALA A 116 1.26 -21.41 -6.34
CA ALA A 116 0.19 -21.40 -5.36
C ALA A 116 0.75 -21.26 -3.93
N TRP A 117 0.02 -20.58 -3.04
CA TRP A 117 0.31 -20.57 -1.61
C TRP A 117 -0.66 -21.53 -0.91
N GLY A 118 -0.11 -22.58 -0.28
CA GLY A 118 -0.90 -23.61 0.39
C GLY A 118 -0.46 -23.81 1.84
N GLN A 119 -1.43 -24.08 2.72
CA GLN A 119 -1.14 -24.39 4.12
C GLN A 119 -0.35 -25.69 4.22
N VAL A 120 0.73 -25.68 4.99
CA VAL A 120 1.59 -26.84 5.26
C VAL A 120 1.54 -27.29 6.72
N MET A 121 1.22 -26.39 7.65
CA MET A 121 1.16 -26.71 9.08
C MET A 121 0.12 -25.84 9.80
N LYS A 122 -0.48 -26.39 10.85
CA LYS A 122 -1.11 -25.64 11.95
C LYS A 122 -0.35 -26.00 13.22
N ILE A 123 0.06 -25.01 13.99
CA ILE A 123 0.71 -25.17 15.29
C ILE A 123 -0.22 -24.61 16.36
N THR A 124 -0.44 -25.39 17.40
CA THR A 124 -1.11 -25.01 18.66
C THR A 124 -0.17 -25.29 19.82
N PRO A 125 -0.28 -24.58 20.95
CA PRO A 125 0.51 -24.91 22.13
C PRO A 125 0.20 -26.34 22.64
N VAL A 126 1.23 -27.02 23.13
CA VAL A 126 1.16 -28.42 23.63
C VAL A 126 1.37 -28.51 25.15
N ASP A 127 1.68 -27.38 25.78
CA ASP A 127 2.04 -27.26 27.19
C ASP A 127 0.84 -27.47 28.13
N THR A 128 1.12 -27.79 29.40
CA THR A 128 0.11 -28.00 30.45
C THR A 128 -0.34 -26.72 31.17
N ASP A 129 0.26 -25.59 30.83
CA ASP A 129 -0.11 -24.27 31.37
C ASP A 129 -1.40 -23.76 30.71
N GLN A 130 -2.08 -22.79 31.31
CA GLN A 130 -3.15 -22.06 30.62
C GLN A 130 -2.50 -21.07 29.63
N VAL A 131 -2.24 -21.58 28.42
CA VAL A 131 -1.72 -20.79 27.30
C VAL A 131 -2.88 -20.03 26.68
N GLU A 132 -2.70 -18.71 26.54
CA GLU A 132 -3.72 -17.80 26.04
C GLU A 132 -3.09 -16.82 25.01
N TYR A 133 -3.83 -16.58 23.93
CA TYR A 133 -3.47 -15.74 22.78
C TYR A 133 -2.18 -16.16 22.06
N PHE A 134 -1.92 -17.47 21.94
CA PHE A 134 -0.84 -17.99 21.11
C PHE A 134 -1.04 -17.61 19.64
N GLY A 135 -0.05 -16.93 19.05
CA GLY A 135 -0.18 -16.32 17.73
C GLY A 135 -0.57 -14.85 17.75
N HIS A 136 -0.62 -14.21 18.93
CA HIS A 136 -0.79 -12.75 19.05
C HIS A 136 0.37 -11.97 18.39
N SER A 137 1.58 -12.53 18.41
CA SER A 137 2.73 -12.01 17.69
C SER A 137 3.50 -13.16 17.05
N VAL A 138 4.05 -12.92 15.86
CA VAL A 138 4.88 -13.88 15.12
C VAL A 138 6.07 -13.17 14.50
N SER A 139 7.21 -13.86 14.42
CA SER A 139 8.38 -13.42 13.67
C SER A 139 9.07 -14.65 13.09
N LEU A 140 9.59 -14.55 11.86
CA LEU A 140 10.12 -15.66 11.08
C LEU A 140 11.42 -15.21 10.42
N ASP A 141 12.51 -15.94 10.64
CA ASP A 141 13.72 -15.84 9.85
C ASP A 141 14.11 -17.23 9.34
N GLY A 142 14.09 -17.41 8.02
CA GLY A 142 14.34 -18.67 7.33
C GLY A 142 13.51 -19.84 7.88
N ASP A 143 14.19 -20.71 8.64
CA ASP A 143 13.65 -21.94 9.21
C ASP A 143 13.36 -21.83 10.74
N ILE A 144 13.48 -20.65 11.35
CA ILE A 144 13.16 -20.38 12.76
C ILE A 144 11.91 -19.48 12.88
N LEU A 145 10.90 -19.98 13.58
CA LEU A 145 9.63 -19.27 13.85
C LEU A 145 9.49 -19.00 15.35
N VAL A 146 9.22 -17.75 15.69
CA VAL A 146 8.95 -17.29 17.05
C VAL A 146 7.47 -16.89 17.17
N VAL A 147 6.80 -17.34 18.23
CA VAL A 147 5.37 -17.11 18.48
C VAL A 147 5.15 -16.61 19.90
N GLY A 148 4.49 -15.46 20.06
CA GLY A 148 4.06 -14.94 21.36
C GLY A 148 2.70 -15.45 21.81
N ALA A 149 2.54 -15.58 23.14
CA ALA A 149 1.30 -15.90 23.84
C ALA A 149 1.21 -15.06 25.14
N PRO A 150 0.98 -13.74 25.03
CA PRO A 150 1.20 -12.78 26.13
C PRO A 150 0.33 -13.00 27.36
N SER A 151 -0.83 -13.65 27.24
CA SER A 151 -1.72 -13.89 28.38
C SER A 151 -1.46 -15.23 29.10
N THR A 152 -0.46 -16.01 28.67
CA THR A 152 -0.12 -17.30 29.29
C THR A 152 0.09 -17.19 30.81
N THR A 153 -0.66 -17.96 31.59
CA THR A 153 -0.42 -18.13 33.03
C THR A 153 0.81 -19.00 33.25
N VAL A 154 1.84 -18.48 33.91
CA VAL A 154 3.08 -19.21 34.20
C VAL A 154 3.25 -19.37 35.70
N ALA A 155 3.40 -20.61 36.18
CA ALA A 155 3.58 -20.95 37.60
C ALA A 155 2.50 -20.40 38.57
N GLY A 156 1.33 -19.99 38.06
CA GLY A 156 0.27 -19.33 38.83
C GLY A 156 0.30 -17.79 38.80
N HIS A 157 1.11 -17.21 37.91
CA HIS A 157 1.08 -15.79 37.57
C HIS A 157 0.33 -15.59 36.24
N ASP A 158 -0.93 -15.19 36.35
CA ASP A 158 -1.80 -14.91 35.20
C ASP A 158 -1.27 -13.70 34.40
N GLY A 159 -1.32 -13.77 33.07
CA GLY A 159 -0.79 -12.70 32.22
C GLY A 159 0.73 -12.47 32.31
N GLN A 160 1.51 -13.40 32.86
CA GLN A 160 2.98 -13.31 32.76
C GLN A 160 3.43 -13.37 31.30
N GLY A 161 2.82 -14.25 30.51
CA GLY A 161 3.12 -14.44 29.10
C GLY A 161 4.24 -15.43 28.84
N ALA A 162 4.28 -15.93 27.61
CA ALA A 162 5.29 -16.87 27.12
C ALA A 162 5.59 -16.62 25.64
N VAL A 163 6.80 -16.98 25.23
CA VAL A 163 7.21 -17.04 23.81
C VAL A 163 7.69 -18.45 23.49
N TYR A 164 7.30 -18.95 22.32
CA TYR A 164 7.61 -20.29 21.84
C TYR A 164 8.46 -20.18 20.57
N ILE A 165 9.56 -20.93 20.52
CA ILE A 165 10.47 -20.96 19.38
C ILE A 165 10.36 -22.33 18.73
N PHE A 166 10.11 -22.34 17.43
CA PHE A 166 10.00 -23.52 16.57
C PHE A 166 11.11 -23.50 15.52
N SER A 167 11.59 -24.69 15.15
CA SER A 167 12.52 -24.88 14.04
C SER A 167 11.89 -25.84 13.04
N ARG A 168 12.01 -25.51 11.76
CA ARG A 168 11.63 -26.42 10.68
C ARG A 168 12.52 -27.66 10.66
N ASP A 169 12.00 -28.75 10.11
CA ASP A 169 12.57 -30.10 10.05
C ASP A 169 12.87 -30.77 11.42
N LEU A 170 12.73 -30.04 12.53
CA LEU A 170 12.89 -30.57 13.88
C LEU A 170 11.76 -31.54 14.21
N GLY A 171 12.12 -32.82 14.37
CA GLY A 171 11.17 -33.93 14.59
C GLY A 171 10.79 -34.69 13.31
N GLY A 172 11.17 -34.20 12.13
CA GLY A 172 10.90 -34.86 10.84
C GLY A 172 10.80 -33.85 9.71
N SER A 173 11.02 -34.29 8.46
CA SER A 173 10.99 -33.39 7.30
C SER A 173 9.63 -32.70 7.14
N GLU A 174 9.67 -31.38 6.96
CA GLU A 174 8.57 -30.42 6.90
C GLU A 174 7.72 -30.32 8.19
N ALA A 175 8.19 -30.89 9.31
CA ALA A 175 7.68 -30.58 10.64
C ALA A 175 8.20 -29.21 11.11
N TRP A 176 7.54 -28.65 12.13
CA TRP A 176 7.99 -27.48 12.86
C TRP A 176 8.02 -27.81 14.35
N GLY A 177 9.18 -28.28 14.84
CA GLY A 177 9.34 -28.75 16.20
C GLY A 177 9.62 -27.61 17.18
N GLN A 178 9.01 -27.66 18.36
CA GLN A 178 9.27 -26.69 19.44
C GLN A 178 10.70 -26.89 19.98
N VAL A 179 11.56 -25.90 19.76
CA VAL A 179 12.92 -25.81 20.31
C VAL A 179 12.86 -25.40 21.78
N LYS A 180 12.04 -24.39 22.09
CA LYS A 180 12.09 -23.70 23.38
C LYS A 180 10.75 -23.03 23.74
N LYS A 181 10.42 -23.04 25.04
CA LYS A 181 9.56 -22.03 25.68
C LYS A 181 10.45 -21.05 26.44
N LEU A 182 10.20 -19.76 26.25
CA LEU A 182 10.79 -18.66 27.00
C LEU A 182 9.72 -18.01 27.89
N ILE A 183 10.13 -17.65 29.10
CA ILE A 183 9.35 -16.98 30.14
C ILE A 183 10.29 -16.04 30.91
N ILE A 184 9.74 -15.03 31.60
CA ILE A 184 10.52 -14.21 32.54
C ILE A 184 10.75 -15.04 33.80
N SER A 185 12.00 -15.41 34.09
CA SER A 185 12.32 -16.39 35.14
C SER A 185 11.99 -15.93 36.58
N ASP A 186 11.84 -14.63 36.78
CA ASP A 186 11.43 -13.95 38.01
C ASP A 186 10.22 -13.01 37.79
N GLY A 187 9.45 -13.24 36.72
CA GLY A 187 8.36 -12.36 36.28
C GLY A 187 7.16 -12.33 37.24
N GLY A 188 6.48 -11.19 37.28
CA GLY A 188 5.18 -11.06 37.94
C GLY A 188 4.01 -11.69 37.16
N PRO A 189 2.78 -11.52 37.65
CA PRO A 189 1.58 -11.51 36.81
C PRO A 189 1.53 -10.23 35.95
N GLU A 190 0.73 -10.22 34.90
CA GLU A 190 0.45 -9.05 34.06
C GLU A 190 1.70 -8.36 33.44
N GLU A 191 2.79 -9.10 33.20
CA GLU A 191 3.97 -8.63 32.45
C GLU A 191 3.70 -8.58 30.94
N TYR A 192 2.84 -9.47 30.44
CA TYR A 192 2.50 -9.68 29.03
C TYR A 192 3.69 -10.01 28.12
N PHE A 193 4.60 -10.86 28.59
CA PHE A 193 5.78 -11.30 27.82
C PHE A 193 5.36 -12.03 26.54
N GLY A 194 5.76 -11.47 25.39
CA GLY A 194 5.37 -11.95 24.06
C GLY A 194 4.28 -11.11 23.37
N SER A 195 3.90 -9.93 23.88
CA SER A 195 3.01 -9.01 23.16
C SER A 195 3.56 -8.65 21.77
N ALA A 196 4.87 -8.46 21.67
CA ALA A 196 5.60 -8.29 20.41
C ALA A 196 6.88 -9.13 20.42
N VAL A 197 7.28 -9.63 19.25
CA VAL A 197 8.53 -10.38 19.03
C VAL A 197 9.18 -9.94 17.72
N SER A 198 10.51 -9.88 17.67
CA SER A 198 11.28 -9.70 16.43
C SER A 198 12.56 -10.53 16.51
N LEU A 199 12.76 -11.37 15.51
CA LEU A 199 13.95 -12.19 15.30
C LEU A 199 14.78 -11.60 14.15
N ASP A 200 16.11 -11.63 14.30
CA ASP A 200 17.09 -11.43 13.22
C ASP A 200 18.29 -12.34 13.48
N GLU A 201 18.58 -13.25 12.54
CA GLU A 201 19.55 -14.35 12.64
C GLU A 201 19.44 -15.12 13.99
N ASP A 202 20.43 -14.96 14.86
CA ASP A 202 20.52 -15.62 16.17
C ASP A 202 20.02 -14.72 17.33
N THR A 203 19.40 -13.57 17.03
CA THR A 203 19.03 -12.53 18.02
C THR A 203 17.51 -12.31 18.09
N LEU A 204 16.91 -12.60 19.25
CA LEU A 204 15.47 -12.43 19.49
C LEU A 204 15.20 -11.32 20.51
N VAL A 205 14.41 -10.32 20.13
CA VAL A 205 13.85 -9.30 21.02
C VAL A 205 12.39 -9.64 21.34
N VAL A 206 12.02 -9.63 22.62
CA VAL A 206 10.66 -9.88 23.13
C VAL A 206 10.16 -8.72 23.97
N GLY A 207 8.99 -8.18 23.64
CA GLY A 207 8.28 -7.17 24.41
C GLY A 207 7.46 -7.74 25.57
N ALA A 208 7.43 -7.01 26.69
CA ALA A 208 6.62 -7.25 27.88
C ALA A 208 6.12 -5.90 28.44
N PRO A 209 5.02 -5.34 27.90
CA PRO A 209 4.63 -3.95 28.14
C PRO A 209 4.02 -3.67 29.53
N ALA A 210 3.71 -4.69 30.34
CA ALA A 210 3.22 -4.54 31.71
C ALA A 210 1.98 -3.62 31.88
N ILE A 211 0.95 -3.82 31.04
CA ILE A 211 -0.23 -2.94 30.92
C ILE A 211 -1.31 -3.20 31.98
N PHE A 212 -1.10 -2.69 33.20
CA PHE A 212 -2.08 -2.83 34.29
C PHE A 212 -3.30 -1.89 34.11
N TYR A 213 -4.51 -2.47 33.95
CA TYR A 213 -5.79 -1.75 33.88
C TYR A 213 -6.25 -1.18 35.24
N GLY A 214 -5.44 -0.30 35.85
CA GLY A 214 -5.74 0.27 37.17
C GLY A 214 -4.96 1.51 37.62
N GLY A 215 -4.10 2.09 36.76
CA GLY A 215 -3.48 3.39 37.04
C GLY A 215 -2.25 3.36 37.96
N SER A 216 -1.35 2.40 37.71
CA SER A 216 0.04 2.47 38.14
C SER A 216 0.93 2.63 36.92
N ASP A 217 1.88 3.56 36.97
CA ASP A 217 2.86 3.80 35.91
C ASP A 217 3.91 2.66 35.91
N THR A 218 3.53 1.47 35.42
CA THR A 218 4.41 0.30 35.30
C THR A 218 5.27 0.43 34.04
N PRO A 219 6.60 0.65 34.16
CA PRO A 219 7.47 0.70 33.00
C PRO A 219 7.62 -0.71 32.43
N GLY A 220 7.18 -0.87 31.17
CA GLY A 220 7.35 -2.12 30.44
C GLY A 220 8.83 -2.46 30.20
N SER A 221 9.08 -3.62 29.62
CA SER A 221 10.44 -4.12 29.33
C SER A 221 10.54 -4.79 27.97
N ALA A 222 11.75 -4.77 27.41
CA ALA A 222 12.11 -5.56 26.24
C ALA A 222 13.31 -6.46 26.60
N TYR A 223 13.14 -7.76 26.40
CA TYR A 223 14.10 -8.80 26.76
C TYR A 223 14.84 -9.24 25.48
N ILE A 224 16.17 -9.38 25.57
CA ILE A 224 16.98 -9.81 24.42
C ILE A 224 17.56 -11.18 24.72
N PHE A 225 17.29 -12.12 23.83
CA PHE A 225 17.79 -13.49 23.84
C PHE A 225 18.74 -13.69 22.66
N TYR A 226 19.75 -14.53 22.86
CA TYR A 226 20.68 -14.92 21.82
C TYR A 226 20.75 -16.46 21.75
N ARG A 227 20.90 -16.99 20.55
CA ARG A 227 21.05 -18.43 20.32
C ARG A 227 22.39 -18.94 20.85
N ASP A 228 22.43 -20.20 21.24
CA ASP A 228 23.56 -20.89 21.87
C ASP A 228 24.05 -20.27 23.20
N GLN A 229 23.46 -19.16 23.66
CA GLN A 229 23.79 -18.53 24.92
C GLN A 229 23.44 -19.45 26.09
N GLY A 230 24.45 -19.83 26.86
CA GLY A 230 24.35 -20.84 27.93
C GLY A 230 24.45 -22.30 27.47
N GLY A 231 24.62 -22.57 26.16
CA GLY A 231 24.83 -23.90 25.60
C GLY A 231 24.16 -24.09 24.24
N GLN A 232 24.69 -25.01 23.43
CA GLN A 232 24.19 -25.32 22.08
C GLN A 232 22.67 -25.57 22.05
N ASP A 233 22.00 -25.02 21.03
CA ASP A 233 20.55 -25.08 20.78
C ASP A 233 19.68 -24.45 21.89
N ASN A 234 20.28 -23.71 22.82
CA ASN A 234 19.55 -22.91 23.81
C ASN A 234 19.31 -21.49 23.30
N TRP A 235 18.20 -20.88 23.73
CA TRP A 235 17.98 -19.44 23.62
C TRP A 235 18.13 -18.84 25.01
N GLY A 236 19.23 -18.11 25.23
CA GLY A 236 19.60 -17.56 26.54
C GLY A 236 19.44 -16.05 26.56
N GLN A 237 18.84 -15.53 27.64
CA GLN A 237 18.71 -14.08 27.82
C GLN A 237 20.10 -13.45 27.98
N ILE A 238 20.41 -12.45 27.15
CA ILE A 238 21.63 -11.63 27.24
C ILE A 238 21.38 -10.26 27.85
N ASN A 239 20.15 -9.71 27.75
CA ASN A 239 19.85 -8.38 28.27
C ASN A 239 18.37 -8.20 28.68
N ARG A 240 18.08 -7.13 29.44
CA ARG A 240 16.74 -6.59 29.68
C ARG A 240 16.82 -5.08 29.59
N LEU A 241 16.14 -4.52 28.59
CA LEU A 241 15.92 -3.10 28.44
C LEU A 241 14.63 -2.71 29.19
N ALA A 242 14.64 -1.54 29.83
CA ALA A 242 13.47 -0.93 30.44
C ALA A 242 13.58 0.59 30.33
N ALA A 243 12.45 1.28 30.19
CA ALA A 243 12.42 2.74 30.24
C ALA A 243 12.59 3.23 31.69
N SER A 244 13.61 4.07 31.93
CA SER A 244 13.95 4.57 33.27
C SER A 244 13.56 6.03 33.50
N GLU A 245 12.58 6.54 32.74
CA GLU A 245 12.18 7.94 32.71
C GLU A 245 10.66 8.07 32.51
N SER A 246 10.09 9.22 32.87
CA SER A 246 8.67 9.51 32.62
C SER A 246 8.37 9.51 31.12
N GLY A 247 7.31 8.79 30.75
CA GLY A 247 7.05 8.36 29.37
C GLY A 247 7.82 7.10 29.01
N GLY A 248 7.59 6.05 29.81
CA GLY A 248 8.07 4.68 29.62
C GLY A 248 6.96 3.63 29.76
N ASP A 249 5.71 4.08 29.93
CA ASP A 249 4.52 3.26 30.04
C ASP A 249 4.37 2.42 28.76
N ALA A 250 4.01 1.14 28.91
CA ALA A 250 3.87 0.21 27.79
C ALA A 250 5.14 0.04 26.90
N PHE A 251 6.34 0.37 27.42
CA PHE A 251 7.61 0.10 26.73
C PHE A 251 7.75 -1.40 26.40
N GLY A 252 7.91 -1.72 25.11
CA GLY A 252 7.87 -3.10 24.63
C GLY A 252 6.54 -3.51 23.98
N SER A 253 5.57 -2.61 23.82
CA SER A 253 4.36 -2.89 23.01
C SER A 253 4.67 -3.18 21.55
N SER A 254 5.76 -2.61 21.01
CA SER A 254 6.30 -2.98 19.70
C SER A 254 7.83 -3.07 19.77
N VAL A 255 8.41 -4.01 19.02
CA VAL A 255 9.86 -4.22 18.92
C VAL A 255 10.23 -4.57 17.48
N SER A 256 11.39 -4.12 17.02
CA SER A 256 11.98 -4.54 15.74
C SER A 256 13.51 -4.47 15.85
N ILE A 257 14.20 -5.44 15.24
CA ILE A 257 15.66 -5.56 15.21
C ILE A 257 16.13 -5.78 13.77
N ASP A 258 17.27 -5.19 13.42
CA ASP A 258 18.05 -5.44 12.21
C ASP A 258 19.54 -5.40 12.62
N GLN A 259 20.19 -6.56 12.58
CA GLN A 259 21.58 -6.80 12.95
C GLN A 259 21.95 -6.34 14.38
N ASP A 260 22.75 -5.27 14.47
CA ASP A 260 23.24 -4.69 15.71
C ASP A 260 22.35 -3.53 16.20
N THR A 261 21.22 -3.22 15.55
CA THR A 261 20.34 -2.10 15.91
C THR A 261 18.91 -2.56 16.17
N LEU A 262 18.28 -2.09 17.24
CA LEU A 262 16.88 -2.36 17.54
C LEU A 262 16.10 -1.12 17.97
N GLY A 263 14.80 -1.10 17.65
CA GLY A 263 13.83 -0.12 18.12
C GLY A 263 12.82 -0.76 19.07
N VAL A 264 12.50 -0.07 20.17
CA VAL A 264 11.45 -0.46 21.13
C VAL A 264 10.43 0.68 21.25
N GLY A 265 9.16 0.39 20.97
CA GLY A 265 8.06 1.34 21.12
C GLY A 265 7.47 1.38 22.52
N ALA A 266 7.05 2.57 22.93
CA ALA A 266 6.26 2.88 24.13
C ALA A 266 5.08 3.78 23.72
N PRO A 267 3.93 3.21 23.33
CA PRO A 267 2.72 3.97 23.04
C PRO A 267 2.08 4.41 24.38
N GLU A 268 2.43 5.62 24.80
CA GLU A 268 2.07 6.15 26.12
C GLU A 268 0.54 6.38 26.25
N TYR A 269 -0.10 5.71 27.22
CA TYR A 269 -1.56 5.78 27.44
C TYR A 269 -2.00 6.98 28.31
N GLN A 270 -1.11 7.50 29.17
CA GLN A 270 -1.40 8.61 30.10
C GLN A 270 -0.67 9.91 29.77
N HIS A 271 0.34 9.88 28.92
CA HIS A 271 0.94 11.06 28.30
C HIS A 271 0.79 10.90 26.78
N PRO A 272 0.27 11.92 26.08
CA PRO A 272 -0.25 11.72 24.73
C PRO A 272 0.81 11.73 23.61
N GLU A 273 2.11 11.78 23.91
CA GLU A 273 3.16 12.00 22.89
C GLU A 273 3.73 10.70 22.31
N GLY A 274 3.95 9.68 23.15
CA GLY A 274 4.51 8.39 22.73
C GLY A 274 5.98 8.44 22.31
N ALA A 275 6.67 7.30 22.36
CA ALA A 275 8.09 7.22 22.07
C ALA A 275 8.54 5.93 21.39
N VAL A 276 9.64 6.02 20.63
CA VAL A 276 10.47 4.88 20.22
C VAL A 276 11.89 5.09 20.76
N PHE A 277 12.46 4.06 21.37
CA PHE A 277 13.82 4.07 21.90
C PHE A 277 14.71 3.19 21.04
N VAL A 278 15.84 3.72 20.55
CA VAL A 278 16.78 3.00 19.68
C VAL A 278 18.00 2.58 20.48
N TYR A 279 18.40 1.32 20.33
CA TYR A 279 19.55 0.71 21.02
C TYR A 279 20.47 0.04 20.00
N GLU A 280 21.77 0.09 20.28
CA GLU A 280 22.81 -0.51 19.45
C GLU A 280 23.68 -1.48 20.26
N ARG A 281 24.10 -2.59 19.64
CA ARG A 281 25.01 -3.58 20.22
C ARG A 281 26.41 -2.97 20.45
N ASP A 282 27.15 -3.54 21.39
CA ASP A 282 28.45 -3.09 21.91
C ASP A 282 28.51 -1.62 22.42
N ARG A 283 27.38 -0.91 22.43
CA ARG A 283 27.32 0.50 22.78
C ARG A 283 27.47 0.69 24.28
N ASN A 284 28.58 1.33 24.66
CA ASN A 284 29.10 1.49 26.02
C ASN A 284 29.81 0.23 26.61
N GLY A 285 30.08 -0.79 25.79
CA GLY A 285 30.85 -1.97 26.19
C GLY A 285 30.43 -3.21 25.41
N ALA A 286 31.34 -4.17 25.22
CA ALA A 286 31.03 -5.43 24.51
C ALA A 286 29.82 -6.15 25.13
N ASP A 287 29.00 -6.78 24.27
CA ASP A 287 27.75 -7.47 24.59
C ASP A 287 26.64 -6.58 25.18
N ASN A 288 26.85 -5.26 25.28
CA ASN A 288 25.88 -4.33 25.85
C ASN A 288 25.02 -3.61 24.79
N TRP A 289 23.71 -3.60 25.00
CA TRP A 289 22.75 -2.87 24.18
C TRP A 289 22.55 -1.46 24.73
N GLY A 290 23.34 -0.51 24.24
CA GLY A 290 23.32 0.88 24.69
C GLY A 290 22.37 1.73 23.88
N ARG A 291 21.49 2.49 24.57
CA ARG A 291 20.57 3.43 23.92
C ARG A 291 21.32 4.51 23.14
N THR A 292 20.94 4.74 21.90
CA THR A 292 21.45 5.84 21.06
C THR A 292 20.42 6.94 20.80
N ALA A 293 19.11 6.63 20.79
CA ALA A 293 18.05 7.65 20.64
C ALA A 293 16.80 7.42 21.51
N ARG A 294 16.06 8.51 21.77
CA ARG A 294 14.63 8.54 22.14
C ARG A 294 13.94 9.43 21.11
N LEU A 295 13.06 8.85 20.30
CA LEU A 295 12.29 9.50 19.25
C LEU A 295 10.87 9.73 19.79
N ILE A 296 10.45 10.99 19.92
CA ILE A 296 9.18 11.35 20.58
C ILE A 296 8.16 11.81 19.54
N GLY A 297 6.89 11.45 19.72
CA GLY A 297 5.78 11.90 18.89
C GLY A 297 5.38 13.36 19.10
N VAL A 298 4.12 13.68 18.82
CA VAL A 298 3.39 14.82 19.42
C VAL A 298 1.98 14.34 19.79
N GLN A 299 1.19 15.22 20.40
CA GLN A 299 -0.09 14.89 21.01
C GLN A 299 -1.02 14.05 20.09
N TYR A 300 -1.30 12.82 20.52
CA TYR A 300 -2.19 11.81 19.92
C TYR A 300 -1.73 11.18 18.59
N GLU A 301 -0.45 11.25 18.23
CA GLU A 301 0.08 10.60 17.01
C GLU A 301 0.46 9.10 17.18
N GLY A 302 0.29 8.52 18.37
CA GLY A 302 0.47 7.07 18.59
C GLY A 302 1.89 6.54 18.37
N VAL A 303 2.92 7.38 18.36
CA VAL A 303 4.32 6.97 18.15
C VAL A 303 4.73 5.90 19.16
N GLY A 304 5.37 4.83 18.68
CA GLY A 304 5.65 3.62 19.47
C GLY A 304 4.58 2.53 19.43
N ARG A 305 3.38 2.79 18.86
CA ARG A 305 2.36 1.75 18.59
C ARG A 305 2.90 0.67 17.64
N SER A 306 3.57 1.12 16.58
CA SER A 306 4.22 0.28 15.58
C SER A 306 5.66 0.76 15.39
N VAL A 307 6.60 -0.17 15.16
CA VAL A 307 8.00 0.15 14.84
C VAL A 307 8.56 -0.92 13.90
N SER A 308 9.32 -0.50 12.90
CA SER A 308 10.13 -1.39 12.05
C SER A 308 11.42 -0.69 11.67
N ILE A 309 12.54 -1.41 11.65
CA ILE A 309 13.88 -0.87 11.40
C ILE A 309 14.59 -1.68 10.31
N ASN A 310 15.40 -1.01 9.49
CA ASN A 310 16.34 -1.64 8.56
C ASN A 310 17.60 -0.77 8.48
N ALA A 311 18.72 -1.28 9.00
CA ALA A 311 19.99 -0.58 9.20
C ALA A 311 19.85 0.88 9.70
N ASP A 312 20.12 1.84 8.82
CA ASP A 312 20.11 3.28 9.13
C ASP A 312 18.71 3.93 9.06
N THR A 313 17.63 3.19 8.76
CA THR A 313 16.27 3.72 8.62
C THR A 313 15.30 3.08 9.61
N LEU A 314 14.51 3.91 10.30
CA LEU A 314 13.48 3.49 11.26
C LEU A 314 12.13 4.10 10.90
N VAL A 315 11.08 3.29 10.94
CA VAL A 315 9.70 3.68 10.67
C VAL A 315 8.84 3.50 11.92
N THR A 316 7.99 4.47 12.24
CA THR A 316 6.96 4.35 13.28
C THR A 316 5.74 5.21 12.93
N VAL A 317 4.56 4.60 12.86
CA VAL A 317 3.31 5.24 12.39
C VAL A 317 3.49 5.94 11.03
N ASP A 318 3.41 7.28 10.96
CA ASP A 318 3.62 8.07 9.73
C ASP A 318 5.08 8.51 9.52
N ARG A 319 5.99 8.24 10.48
CA ARG A 319 7.31 8.88 10.53
C ARG A 319 8.42 7.99 10.02
N VAL A 320 9.32 8.56 9.20
CA VAL A 320 10.58 7.93 8.81
C VAL A 320 11.75 8.71 9.42
N TYR A 321 12.58 8.01 10.18
CA TYR A 321 13.81 8.51 10.78
C TYR A 321 15.03 7.90 10.08
N GLU A 322 16.10 8.68 9.95
CA GLU A 322 17.37 8.21 9.38
C GLU A 322 18.55 8.53 10.30
N ARG A 323 19.51 7.60 10.36
CA ARG A 323 20.76 7.75 11.10
C ARG A 323 21.66 8.80 10.44
N ASN A 324 22.33 9.57 11.29
CA ASN A 324 23.23 10.68 11.00
C ASN A 324 22.58 12.00 10.53
N GLN A 325 21.25 12.09 10.47
CA GLN A 325 20.50 13.36 10.30
C GLN A 325 20.66 14.26 11.55
N GLY A 326 21.79 14.97 11.63
CA GLY A 326 22.15 15.89 12.72
C GLY A 326 23.57 15.75 13.26
N GLY A 327 24.31 14.70 12.87
CA GLY A 327 25.66 14.40 13.35
C GLY A 327 25.88 12.90 13.50
N ALA A 328 27.13 12.47 13.74
CA ALA A 328 27.42 11.05 13.97
C ALA A 328 26.63 10.50 15.18
N ASP A 329 26.03 9.31 15.02
CA ASP A 329 25.13 8.66 15.98
C ASP A 329 23.82 9.43 16.31
N ALA A 330 23.45 10.46 15.54
CA ALA A 330 22.17 11.16 15.71
C ALA A 330 21.07 10.52 14.83
N TRP A 331 19.93 10.17 15.41
CA TRP A 331 18.73 9.80 14.64
C TRP A 331 17.84 11.03 14.45
N GLY A 332 17.56 11.39 13.19
CA GLY A 332 16.75 12.57 12.84
C GLY A 332 15.51 12.19 12.03
N LEU A 333 14.44 12.96 12.17
CA LEU A 333 13.22 12.80 11.36
C LEU A 333 13.54 13.20 9.91
N LEU A 334 13.56 12.23 9.01
CA LEU A 334 13.83 12.43 7.59
C LEU A 334 12.58 12.97 6.88
N THR A 335 11.44 12.31 7.08
CA THR A 335 10.18 12.71 6.46
C THR A 335 8.95 12.11 7.18
N ARG A 336 7.76 12.49 6.73
CA ARG A 336 6.49 11.83 7.06
C ARG A 336 5.84 11.28 5.81
N LEU A 337 5.40 10.04 5.91
CA LEU A 337 4.61 9.32 4.91
C LEU A 337 3.20 9.91 4.85
N ARG A 338 2.57 9.84 3.67
CA ARG A 338 1.17 10.22 3.45
C ARG A 338 0.59 9.33 2.37
N SER A 339 -0.50 8.64 2.67
CA SER A 339 -1.33 8.04 1.62
C SER A 339 -1.86 9.13 0.68
N VAL A 340 -2.08 8.79 -0.59
CA VAL A 340 -2.75 9.67 -1.56
C VAL A 340 -4.17 10.00 -1.10
N ASP A 341 -4.83 9.02 -0.46
CA ASP A 341 -6.23 9.07 -0.03
C ASP A 341 -6.35 9.16 1.51
N TYR A 342 -5.37 9.82 2.17
CA TYR A 342 -5.28 9.95 3.64
C TYR A 342 -6.44 10.73 4.25
N ASP A 343 -7.20 10.09 5.15
CA ASP A 343 -7.90 10.76 6.26
C ASP A 343 -7.16 10.54 7.60
N SER A 344 -7.48 11.33 8.61
CA SER A 344 -7.00 11.18 9.98
C SER A 344 -7.64 10.02 10.75
N ASP A 345 -8.83 9.58 10.35
CA ASP A 345 -9.57 8.52 11.05
C ASP A 345 -9.24 7.09 10.53
N ASP A 346 -8.46 6.97 9.43
CA ASP A 346 -8.06 5.72 8.75
C ASP A 346 -7.17 4.74 9.58
N GLU A 347 -6.75 5.14 10.78
CA GLU A 347 -5.73 4.48 11.60
C GLU A 347 -4.34 4.28 10.94
N PHE A 348 -4.05 5.00 9.84
CA PHE A 348 -2.80 4.92 9.06
C PHE A 348 -1.54 4.87 9.95
N GLY A 349 -0.74 3.82 9.79
CA GLY A 349 0.41 3.54 10.65
C GLY A 349 0.14 2.51 11.75
N ALA A 350 -1.02 1.82 11.73
CA ALA A 350 -1.36 0.75 12.68
C ALA A 350 -0.32 -0.37 12.71
N SER A 351 0.15 -0.76 11.53
CA SER A 351 1.29 -1.66 11.35
C SER A 351 2.26 -1.07 10.32
N VAL A 352 3.56 -1.32 10.50
CA VAL A 352 4.62 -0.86 9.58
C VAL A 352 5.65 -1.96 9.39
N SER A 353 6.21 -2.07 8.18
CA SER A 353 7.30 -2.99 7.86
C SER A 353 8.21 -2.34 6.81
N ILE A 354 9.53 -2.34 7.04
CA ILE A 354 10.53 -1.82 6.09
C ILE A 354 11.45 -2.96 5.63
N ALA A 355 11.72 -3.01 4.32
CA ALA A 355 12.76 -3.87 3.74
C ALA A 355 13.52 -3.10 2.65
N GLY A 356 14.79 -2.77 2.92
CA GLY A 356 15.60 -1.93 2.04
C GLY A 356 14.99 -0.54 1.82
N GLU A 357 14.84 -0.15 0.56
CA GLU A 357 14.26 1.17 0.20
C GLU A 357 12.71 1.24 0.30
N MET A 358 12.03 0.16 0.66
CA MET A 358 10.57 0.05 0.62
C MET A 358 9.95 -0.02 2.01
N ILE A 359 8.89 0.76 2.23
CA ILE A 359 8.13 0.80 3.48
C ILE A 359 6.67 0.47 3.19
N LEU A 360 6.14 -0.56 3.84
CA LEU A 360 4.72 -0.93 3.86
C LEU A 360 4.07 -0.39 5.13
N VAL A 361 2.90 0.25 5.00
CA VAL A 361 2.13 0.84 6.11
C VAL A 361 0.68 0.38 6.02
N GLY A 362 0.15 -0.19 7.10
CA GLY A 362 -1.26 -0.57 7.22
C GLY A 362 -2.16 0.53 7.76
N ALA A 363 -3.42 0.54 7.31
CA ALA A 363 -4.48 1.48 7.68
C ALA A 363 -5.83 0.70 7.74
N PRO A 364 -6.09 -0.06 8.83
CA PRO A 364 -7.23 -0.99 8.91
C PRO A 364 -8.59 -0.31 8.88
N SER A 365 -8.68 0.95 9.31
CA SER A 365 -9.93 1.72 9.35
C SER A 365 -10.12 2.61 8.12
N ALA A 366 -9.35 2.40 7.05
CA ALA A 366 -9.41 3.23 5.86
C ALA A 366 -10.59 2.92 4.94
N ASP A 367 -11.20 3.98 4.40
CA ASP A 367 -12.25 3.89 3.39
C ASP A 367 -11.72 3.38 2.04
N VAL A 368 -12.36 2.36 1.48
CA VAL A 368 -12.13 1.87 0.11
C VAL A 368 -13.42 2.05 -0.70
N GLY A 369 -13.51 3.20 -1.37
CA GLY A 369 -14.65 3.58 -2.21
C GLY A 369 -15.85 4.11 -1.42
N SER A 370 -16.54 3.24 -0.70
CA SER A 370 -17.69 3.61 0.15
C SER A 370 -17.87 2.70 1.37
N HIS A 371 -16.83 1.94 1.72
CA HIS A 371 -16.86 0.92 2.76
C HIS A 371 -15.53 0.98 3.53
N VAL A 372 -15.59 0.87 4.85
CA VAL A 372 -14.42 0.87 5.74
C VAL A 372 -13.77 -0.52 5.72
N THR A 373 -13.10 -0.90 4.63
CA THR A 373 -12.51 -2.25 4.51
C THR A 373 -11.06 -2.33 5.03
N GLY A 374 -10.41 -1.18 5.18
CA GLY A 374 -8.97 -1.06 5.41
C GLY A 374 -8.14 -1.13 4.13
N ASN A 375 -6.95 -0.53 4.17
CA ASN A 375 -5.95 -0.58 3.11
C ASN A 375 -4.51 -0.75 3.67
N ALA A 376 -3.56 -0.98 2.77
CA ALA A 376 -2.14 -0.79 3.05
C ALA A 376 -1.46 -0.01 1.92
N SER A 377 -0.54 0.88 2.27
CA SER A 377 0.19 1.74 1.34
C SER A 377 1.67 1.39 1.32
N LEU A 378 2.23 1.22 0.12
CA LEU A 378 3.63 0.86 -0.11
C LEU A 378 4.38 2.05 -0.69
N PHE A 379 5.44 2.47 0.01
CA PHE A 379 6.27 3.64 -0.30
C PHE A 379 7.67 3.22 -0.75
N LEU A 380 8.33 4.05 -1.58
CA LEU A 380 9.68 3.77 -2.09
C LEU A 380 10.61 4.98 -1.93
N ARG A 381 11.81 4.76 -1.40
CA ARG A 381 12.80 5.81 -1.15
C ARG A 381 13.18 6.59 -2.41
N ARG A 382 13.22 7.92 -2.29
CA ARG A 382 13.65 8.89 -3.32
C ARG A 382 14.44 10.00 -2.65
N GLY A 383 15.73 9.75 -2.44
CA GLY A 383 16.60 10.63 -1.66
C GLY A 383 16.12 10.72 -0.22
N GLU A 384 15.65 11.90 0.18
CA GLU A 384 15.06 12.17 1.51
C GLU A 384 13.52 12.04 1.53
N SER A 385 12.90 11.70 0.40
CA SER A 385 11.43 11.55 0.28
C SER A 385 11.01 10.09 0.09
N TYR A 386 9.77 9.78 0.48
CA TYR A 386 9.14 8.47 0.30
C TYR A 386 7.75 8.66 -0.32
N PRO A 387 7.64 8.86 -1.65
CA PRO A 387 6.35 8.84 -2.33
C PRO A 387 5.70 7.45 -2.28
N GLN A 388 4.37 7.41 -2.24
CA GLN A 388 3.61 6.17 -2.39
C GLN A 388 3.82 5.59 -3.80
N GLY A 389 4.21 4.32 -3.87
CA GLY A 389 4.36 3.55 -5.10
C GLY A 389 3.13 2.70 -5.43
N ALA A 390 2.40 2.22 -4.41
CA ALA A 390 1.14 1.48 -4.57
C ALA A 390 0.20 1.68 -3.36
N GLY A 391 -1.11 1.52 -3.61
CA GLY A 391 -2.12 1.23 -2.59
C GLY A 391 -2.64 -0.19 -2.78
N LEU A 392 -2.89 -0.90 -1.69
CA LEU A 392 -3.25 -2.31 -1.63
C LEU A 392 -4.52 -2.47 -0.80
N PHE A 393 -5.47 -3.27 -1.29
CA PHE A 393 -6.76 -3.53 -0.65
C PHE A 393 -7.27 -4.91 -1.08
N ALA A 394 -8.25 -5.46 -0.36
CA ALA A 394 -8.99 -6.63 -0.79
C ALA A 394 -10.20 -6.21 -1.64
N SER A 395 -10.24 -6.60 -2.92
CA SER A 395 -11.36 -6.30 -3.82
C SER A 395 -12.71 -6.91 -3.39
N GLU A 396 -12.65 -7.90 -2.50
CA GLU A 396 -13.78 -8.64 -1.94
C GLU A 396 -13.90 -8.50 -0.42
N GLY A 397 -13.24 -7.50 0.19
CA GLY A 397 -13.36 -7.21 1.61
C GLY A 397 -14.72 -6.56 1.95
N ALA A 398 -15.26 -6.89 3.13
CA ALA A 398 -16.45 -6.25 3.66
C ALA A 398 -16.11 -5.01 4.50
N GLU A 399 -17.13 -4.27 4.92
CA GLU A 399 -16.96 -3.26 5.98
C GLU A 399 -16.42 -3.94 7.25
N PHE A 400 -15.38 -3.37 7.84
CA PHE A 400 -14.71 -3.81 9.05
C PHE A 400 -13.93 -5.14 8.94
N ASP A 401 -13.50 -5.54 7.72
CA ASP A 401 -12.53 -6.63 7.48
C ASP A 401 -11.15 -6.40 8.18
N ASP A 402 -10.84 -5.15 8.55
CA ASP A 402 -9.57 -4.67 9.13
C ASP A 402 -8.32 -4.96 8.28
N PHE A 403 -8.43 -4.88 6.94
CA PHE A 403 -7.30 -5.09 6.04
C PHE A 403 -6.18 -4.08 6.31
N GLY A 404 -5.00 -4.56 6.71
CA GLY A 404 -3.88 -3.70 7.12
C GLY A 404 -3.67 -3.61 8.64
N ALA A 405 -4.47 -4.32 9.45
CA ALA A 405 -4.22 -4.41 10.90
C ALA A 405 -2.83 -4.98 11.22
N SER A 406 -2.34 -5.92 10.40
CA SER A 406 -0.96 -6.40 10.43
C SER A 406 -0.35 -6.44 9.03
N VAL A 407 0.95 -6.15 8.92
CA VAL A 407 1.73 -6.24 7.68
C VAL A 407 3.11 -6.84 7.93
N ALA A 408 3.60 -7.63 6.98
CA ALA A 408 4.98 -8.11 6.94
C ALA A 408 5.51 -8.10 5.51
N PHE A 409 6.80 -7.82 5.34
CA PHE A 409 7.42 -7.67 4.04
C PHE A 409 8.92 -8.01 4.10
N ASP A 410 9.41 -8.84 3.17
CA ASP A 410 10.81 -9.29 3.10
C ASP A 410 11.63 -8.66 1.94
N GLY A 411 10.99 -7.84 1.10
CA GLY A 411 11.58 -7.26 -0.12
C GLY A 411 11.01 -7.80 -1.44
N GLU A 412 10.49 -9.04 -1.47
CA GLU A 412 9.76 -9.63 -2.62
C GLU A 412 8.29 -9.94 -2.27
N THR A 413 8.02 -10.46 -1.07
CA THR A 413 6.71 -10.96 -0.67
C THR A 413 6.12 -10.08 0.43
N ILE A 414 4.96 -9.50 0.15
CA ILE A 414 4.10 -8.81 1.12
C ILE A 414 3.05 -9.79 1.64
N VAL A 415 2.84 -9.80 2.96
CA VAL A 415 1.67 -10.42 3.61
C VAL A 415 0.93 -9.36 4.42
N ILE A 416 -0.39 -9.26 4.24
CA ILE A 416 -1.26 -8.30 4.94
C ILE A 416 -2.39 -9.07 5.62
N GLY A 417 -2.59 -8.84 6.91
CA GLY A 417 -3.69 -9.41 7.68
C GLY A 417 -4.98 -8.60 7.57
N ALA A 418 -6.11 -9.30 7.68
CA ALA A 418 -7.47 -8.78 7.78
C ALA A 418 -8.21 -9.64 8.85
N PRO A 419 -7.94 -9.42 10.16
CA PRO A 419 -8.32 -10.34 11.23
C PRO A 419 -9.82 -10.50 11.42
N SER A 420 -10.61 -9.53 10.97
CA SER A 420 -12.06 -9.45 11.15
C SER A 420 -12.82 -9.88 9.88
N ALA A 421 -12.11 -10.33 8.83
CA ALA A 421 -12.69 -10.68 7.55
C ALA A 421 -13.65 -11.90 7.61
N ASP A 422 -14.86 -11.71 7.09
CA ASP A 422 -15.93 -12.70 7.08
C ASP A 422 -15.74 -13.76 5.98
N LEU A 423 -15.75 -15.03 6.38
CA LEU A 423 -15.68 -16.21 5.50
C LEU A 423 -17.00 -17.02 5.46
N THR A 424 -18.04 -16.55 6.15
CA THR A 424 -19.41 -17.09 6.25
C THR A 424 -19.55 -18.46 6.97
N PRO A 425 -20.74 -18.79 7.52
CA PRO A 425 -21.84 -17.90 7.93
C PRO A 425 -21.65 -17.34 9.36
N HIS A 426 -20.53 -17.66 9.99
CA HIS A 426 -20.08 -17.11 11.27
C HIS A 426 -19.32 -15.80 11.03
N GLY A 427 -19.11 -15.01 12.10
CA GLY A 427 -18.31 -13.78 12.05
C GLY A 427 -16.80 -13.98 12.25
N ASP A 428 -16.01 -12.96 11.93
CA ASP A 428 -14.66 -12.69 12.46
C ASP A 428 -13.67 -13.90 12.43
N GLN A 429 -13.72 -14.73 11.38
CA GLN A 429 -12.72 -15.81 11.26
C GLN A 429 -11.36 -15.25 10.88
N GLY A 430 -11.35 -14.26 9.98
CA GLY A 430 -10.17 -13.54 9.52
C GLY A 430 -9.51 -14.15 8.27
N ALA A 431 -8.79 -13.30 7.54
CA ALA A 431 -8.02 -13.64 6.35
C ALA A 431 -6.62 -13.01 6.37
N ALA A 432 -5.75 -13.50 5.50
CA ALA A 432 -4.51 -12.80 5.14
C ALA A 432 -4.32 -12.82 3.62
N TYR A 433 -3.61 -11.85 3.07
CA TYR A 433 -3.46 -11.64 1.64
C TYR A 433 -2.00 -11.53 1.27
N VAL A 434 -1.56 -12.32 0.28
CA VAL A 434 -0.18 -12.33 -0.20
C VAL A 434 -0.09 -11.56 -1.51
N PHE A 435 0.88 -10.65 -1.58
CA PHE A 435 1.21 -9.90 -2.80
C PHE A 435 2.69 -10.10 -3.14
N ALA A 436 2.99 -10.34 -4.41
CA ALA A 436 4.36 -10.24 -4.91
C ALA A 436 4.65 -8.79 -5.28
N ALA A 437 5.75 -8.25 -4.78
CA ALA A 437 6.23 -6.89 -5.00
C ALA A 437 7.66 -6.91 -5.55
N SER A 438 7.99 -5.93 -6.41
CA SER A 438 9.37 -5.77 -6.88
C SER A 438 9.72 -4.30 -7.07
N ALA A 439 10.69 -3.78 -6.31
CA ALA A 439 11.30 -2.48 -6.60
C ALA A 439 12.10 -2.55 -7.92
N GLY A 440 11.71 -1.76 -8.92
CA GLY A 440 12.30 -1.76 -10.25
C GLY A 440 13.72 -1.17 -10.35
N SER A 441 14.70 -1.69 -9.61
CA SER A 441 16.10 -1.59 -10.00
C SER A 441 16.40 -2.59 -11.14
N TRP A 442 17.18 -2.17 -12.14
CA TRP A 442 17.29 -2.90 -13.42
C TRP A 442 18.10 -4.19 -13.32
N PHE A 443 17.43 -5.33 -13.10
CA PHE A 443 18.02 -6.66 -13.28
C PHE A 443 17.18 -7.61 -14.15
N HIS A 444 17.86 -8.59 -14.74
CA HIS A 444 17.26 -9.56 -15.66
C HIS A 444 16.41 -10.57 -14.88
N PHE A 445 15.10 -10.61 -15.16
CA PHE A 445 14.40 -11.89 -15.17
C PHE A 445 14.95 -12.78 -16.28
N ALA A 446 14.88 -14.09 -16.11
CA ALA A 446 15.32 -15.10 -17.07
C ALA A 446 14.38 -15.21 -18.30
N PHE A 447 14.23 -14.11 -19.03
CA PHE A 447 13.65 -14.13 -20.37
C PHE A 447 14.53 -14.99 -21.28
N LEU A 448 13.99 -16.12 -21.74
CA LEU A 448 14.30 -16.57 -23.10
C LEU A 448 13.87 -15.41 -24.04
N PRO A 449 14.72 -15.02 -25.01
CA PRO A 449 14.82 -13.62 -25.45
C PRO A 449 13.56 -13.08 -26.15
N GLY A 450 13.01 -11.97 -25.64
CA GLY A 450 11.62 -11.56 -25.93
C GLY A 450 11.29 -10.05 -26.01
N ILE A 451 12.23 -9.18 -26.39
CA ILE A 451 12.00 -7.78 -26.87
C ILE A 451 11.47 -6.74 -25.85
N LEU A 452 12.20 -5.62 -25.72
CA LEU A 452 11.75 -4.38 -25.06
C LEU A 452 10.57 -3.73 -25.82
N ARG A 453 9.43 -3.51 -25.16
CA ARG A 453 8.31 -2.72 -25.71
C ARG A 453 8.25 -1.32 -25.08
N ASN A 454 8.08 -0.30 -25.93
CA ASN A 454 7.93 1.09 -25.50
C ASN A 454 6.46 1.51 -25.64
N TYR A 455 5.74 1.56 -24.51
CA TYR A 455 4.30 1.89 -24.48
C TYR A 455 3.95 3.32 -24.93
N CYS A 456 4.95 4.17 -25.17
CA CYS A 456 4.78 5.53 -25.71
C CYS A 456 5.16 5.66 -27.20
N SER A 457 5.77 4.65 -27.83
CA SER A 457 5.92 4.60 -29.30
C SER A 457 4.66 4.01 -29.95
N ASP A 458 4.78 3.47 -31.16
CA ASP A 458 3.76 2.59 -31.71
C ASP A 458 3.60 1.36 -30.79
N TYR A 459 2.36 0.97 -30.54
CA TYR A 459 1.96 -0.18 -29.72
C TYR A 459 1.20 -1.19 -30.59
N PHE A 460 1.34 -2.46 -30.25
CA PHE A 460 0.64 -3.57 -30.89
C PHE A 460 0.35 -4.64 -29.84
N ASP A 461 -0.82 -5.24 -29.89
CA ASP A 461 -1.19 -6.40 -29.09
C ASP A 461 -1.98 -7.38 -29.96
N ASP A 462 -1.50 -8.63 -30.00
CA ASP A 462 -2.19 -9.77 -30.63
C ASP A 462 -2.96 -10.59 -29.58
N PHE A 463 -3.01 -10.12 -28.32
CA PHE A 463 -3.70 -10.71 -27.18
C PHE A 463 -3.38 -12.21 -26.90
N SER A 464 -2.38 -12.76 -27.58
CA SER A 464 -1.84 -14.11 -27.36
C SER A 464 -1.03 -14.20 -26.05
N ASN A 465 -0.66 -13.04 -25.49
CA ASN A 465 0.13 -12.91 -24.28
C ASN A 465 -0.67 -12.19 -23.17
N PRO A 466 -1.11 -12.89 -22.11
CA PRO A 466 -1.87 -12.26 -21.02
C PRO A 466 -1.08 -11.22 -20.20
N ALA A 467 0.23 -11.10 -20.41
CA ALA A 467 1.07 -10.06 -19.82
C ALA A 467 1.17 -8.77 -20.68
N SER A 468 0.32 -8.57 -21.70
CA SER A 468 0.35 -7.36 -22.55
C SER A 468 -0.25 -6.10 -21.89
N GLY A 469 -0.96 -6.26 -20.76
CA GLY A 469 -1.28 -5.21 -19.80
C GLY A 469 -2.74 -4.75 -19.69
N TRP A 470 -3.69 -5.42 -20.34
CA TRP A 470 -5.11 -5.09 -20.26
C TRP A 470 -5.76 -5.49 -18.91
N PRO A 471 -6.89 -4.86 -18.52
CA PRO A 471 -7.62 -5.22 -17.32
C PRO A 471 -8.15 -6.66 -17.39
N VAL A 472 -7.73 -7.52 -16.46
CA VAL A 472 -8.25 -8.90 -16.30
C VAL A 472 -8.88 -9.03 -14.93
N GLY A 473 -10.09 -9.59 -14.87
CA GLY A 473 -10.82 -9.75 -13.62
C GLY A 473 -12.23 -10.26 -13.85
N GLU A 474 -12.93 -10.53 -12.74
CA GLU A 474 -14.32 -10.96 -12.75
C GLU A 474 -15.04 -10.40 -11.53
N ASP A 475 -16.10 -9.61 -11.75
CA ASP A 475 -16.93 -9.02 -10.69
C ASP A 475 -18.42 -9.38 -10.91
N GLU A 476 -19.38 -8.64 -10.34
CA GLU A 476 -20.81 -8.88 -10.61
C GLU A 476 -21.31 -8.27 -11.93
N TYR A 477 -20.55 -7.36 -12.55
CA TYR A 477 -20.91 -6.59 -13.73
C TYR A 477 -20.33 -7.17 -15.03
N VAL A 478 -19.11 -7.72 -15.00
CA VAL A 478 -18.35 -8.19 -16.17
C VAL A 478 -17.33 -9.26 -15.79
N LYS A 479 -16.91 -10.03 -16.80
CA LYS A 479 -15.65 -10.77 -16.80
C LYS A 479 -14.78 -10.28 -17.95
N THR A 480 -13.50 -10.01 -17.69
CA THR A 480 -12.49 -9.76 -18.73
C THR A 480 -11.32 -10.72 -18.59
N GLU A 481 -10.91 -11.30 -19.71
CA GLU A 481 -9.88 -12.34 -19.76
C GLU A 481 -9.22 -12.39 -21.14
N TYR A 482 -8.03 -12.99 -21.22
CA TYR A 482 -7.45 -13.40 -22.51
C TYR A 482 -7.90 -14.84 -22.76
N LEU A 483 -8.62 -15.09 -23.85
CA LEU A 483 -9.20 -16.39 -24.18
C LEU A 483 -9.01 -16.71 -25.65
N ASP A 484 -8.43 -17.89 -25.94
CA ASP A 484 -8.16 -18.40 -27.30
C ASP A 484 -7.31 -17.48 -28.20
N GLY A 485 -6.60 -16.52 -27.61
CA GLY A 485 -5.79 -15.51 -28.30
C GLY A 485 -6.49 -14.17 -28.48
N GLU A 486 -7.74 -14.02 -28.03
CA GLU A 486 -8.50 -12.77 -28.08
C GLU A 486 -8.61 -12.16 -26.67
N TYR A 487 -8.69 -10.84 -26.57
CA TYR A 487 -9.17 -10.20 -25.33
C TYR A 487 -10.69 -10.20 -25.32
N ARG A 488 -11.23 -10.73 -24.22
CA ARG A 488 -12.65 -10.97 -24.00
C ARG A 488 -13.22 -9.93 -23.06
N VAL A 489 -14.41 -9.42 -23.39
CA VAL A 489 -15.30 -8.73 -22.45
C VAL A 489 -16.64 -9.44 -22.46
N ASP A 490 -17.04 -9.97 -21.31
CA ASP A 490 -18.25 -10.78 -21.11
C ASP A 490 -19.13 -10.13 -20.02
N PRO A 491 -20.06 -9.22 -20.40
CA PRO A 491 -20.93 -8.54 -19.46
C PRO A 491 -21.91 -9.50 -18.76
N LYS A 492 -22.12 -9.26 -17.47
CA LYS A 492 -23.06 -9.99 -16.61
C LYS A 492 -24.35 -9.21 -16.35
N LYS A 493 -24.31 -7.89 -16.56
CA LYS A 493 -25.45 -6.98 -16.33
C LYS A 493 -25.79 -6.27 -17.64
N SER A 494 -27.07 -6.27 -18.00
CA SER A 494 -27.57 -5.37 -19.02
C SER A 494 -27.70 -3.94 -18.45
N ASN A 495 -28.01 -2.95 -19.30
CA ASN A 495 -28.16 -1.53 -18.91
C ASN A 495 -26.88 -0.74 -18.57
N TYR A 496 -25.70 -1.26 -18.88
CA TYR A 496 -24.43 -0.56 -18.69
C TYR A 496 -23.59 -0.55 -19.96
N ILE A 497 -22.70 0.43 -20.07
CA ILE A 497 -21.64 0.50 -21.08
C ILE A 497 -20.30 0.33 -20.36
N TYR A 498 -19.45 -0.53 -20.92
CA TYR A 498 -18.22 -1.02 -20.30
C TYR A 498 -17.00 -0.44 -21.03
N PHE A 499 -16.20 0.35 -20.33
CA PHE A 499 -15.06 1.08 -20.90
C PHE A 499 -13.74 0.53 -20.37
N PHE A 500 -12.77 0.27 -21.25
CA PHE A 500 -11.46 -0.28 -20.88
C PHE A 500 -10.36 0.58 -21.52
N ARG A 501 -9.38 1.02 -20.72
CA ARG A 501 -8.22 1.79 -21.18
C ARG A 501 -7.11 0.84 -21.61
N ALA A 502 -6.55 1.06 -22.80
CA ALA A 502 -5.38 0.32 -23.25
C ALA A 502 -4.14 0.71 -22.44
N PRO A 503 -3.18 -0.21 -22.19
CA PRO A 503 -1.95 0.04 -21.42
C PRO A 503 -0.91 0.85 -22.23
N THR A 504 -1.31 2.01 -22.77
CA THR A 504 -0.47 2.81 -23.68
C THR A 504 -0.47 4.29 -23.30
N CYS A 505 0.65 4.99 -23.49
CA CYS A 505 0.80 6.37 -23.04
C CYS A 505 -0.17 7.33 -23.75
N ASN A 506 -0.58 8.39 -23.05
CA ASN A 506 -1.38 9.47 -23.65
C ASN A 506 -0.64 10.11 -24.83
N ARG A 507 -1.27 10.18 -26.01
CA ARG A 507 -0.71 10.71 -27.27
C ARG A 507 -1.52 11.91 -27.77
N LEU A 508 -0.87 12.82 -28.49
CA LEU A 508 -1.53 14.00 -29.09
C LEU A 508 -2.24 13.62 -30.40
N ASN A 509 -1.47 13.09 -31.36
CA ASN A 509 -1.91 12.69 -32.69
C ASN A 509 -1.59 11.21 -32.91
N TYR A 510 -2.58 10.40 -33.29
CA TYR A 510 -2.45 8.95 -33.40
C TYR A 510 -3.54 8.35 -34.29
N SER A 511 -3.34 7.11 -34.74
CA SER A 511 -4.44 6.20 -35.06
C SER A 511 -4.49 5.06 -34.05
N VAL A 512 -5.70 4.59 -33.76
CA VAL A 512 -5.94 3.35 -33.01
C VAL A 512 -6.84 2.45 -33.86
N GLU A 513 -6.53 1.17 -33.90
CA GLU A 513 -7.21 0.18 -34.74
C GLU A 513 -7.22 -1.19 -34.07
N VAL A 514 -8.25 -1.99 -34.32
CA VAL A 514 -8.48 -3.30 -33.69
C VAL A 514 -9.37 -4.17 -34.59
N ASP A 515 -9.16 -5.48 -34.57
CA ASP A 515 -10.11 -6.45 -35.11
C ASP A 515 -11.11 -6.83 -34.00
N ALA A 516 -12.41 -6.72 -34.26
CA ALA A 516 -13.44 -6.96 -33.25
C ALA A 516 -14.60 -7.82 -33.78
N ARG A 517 -15.18 -8.67 -32.91
CA ARG A 517 -16.34 -9.53 -33.23
C ARG A 517 -17.17 -9.85 -31.99
N TRP A 518 -18.35 -10.42 -32.22
CA TRP A 518 -19.15 -11.11 -31.20
C TRP A 518 -18.87 -12.61 -31.19
N GLU A 519 -18.94 -13.23 -30.01
CA GLU A 519 -19.23 -14.65 -29.83
C GLU A 519 -20.68 -14.79 -29.35
N GLY A 520 -21.55 -15.52 -30.08
CA GLY A 520 -22.97 -15.67 -29.73
C GLY A 520 -23.93 -14.69 -30.43
N ASP A 521 -24.87 -14.10 -29.67
CA ASP A 521 -26.03 -13.34 -30.18
C ASP A 521 -25.63 -11.89 -30.58
N PRO A 522 -25.73 -11.49 -31.86
CA PRO A 522 -25.01 -10.31 -32.39
C PRO A 522 -25.68 -8.93 -32.16
N GLY A 523 -26.67 -8.84 -31.26
CA GLY A 523 -27.51 -7.65 -31.08
C GLY A 523 -26.88 -6.48 -30.30
N ALA A 524 -25.72 -6.67 -29.68
CA ALA A 524 -25.00 -5.65 -28.93
C ALA A 524 -24.08 -4.77 -29.83
N SER A 525 -23.50 -3.70 -29.27
CA SER A 525 -22.47 -2.89 -29.96
C SER A 525 -21.10 -2.88 -29.27
N TYR A 526 -20.04 -2.72 -30.05
CA TYR A 526 -18.64 -2.65 -29.61
C TYR A 526 -17.87 -1.59 -30.39
N GLY A 527 -16.71 -1.19 -29.89
CA GLY A 527 -15.83 -0.31 -30.65
C GLY A 527 -14.60 0.22 -29.93
N LEU A 528 -14.27 1.48 -30.22
CA LEU A 528 -13.02 2.12 -29.83
C LEU A 528 -13.25 3.38 -28.97
N LEU A 529 -12.55 3.43 -27.84
CA LEU A 529 -12.41 4.63 -27.03
C LEU A 529 -11.16 5.38 -27.42
N PHE A 530 -11.25 6.71 -27.46
CA PHE A 530 -10.12 7.58 -27.74
C PHE A 530 -10.37 8.97 -27.18
N GLY A 531 -9.33 9.80 -27.05
CA GLY A 531 -9.50 11.10 -26.41
C GLY A 531 -9.67 10.99 -24.89
N ILE A 532 -9.31 9.86 -24.28
CA ILE A 532 -9.57 9.64 -22.84
C ILE A 532 -8.70 10.57 -22.00
N THR A 533 -9.31 11.43 -21.18
CA THR A 533 -8.64 12.28 -20.18
C THR A 533 -9.08 11.92 -18.77
N GLY A 534 -8.17 12.04 -17.80
CA GLY A 534 -8.47 11.77 -16.40
C GLY A 534 -9.08 10.38 -16.19
N ASN A 535 -10.02 10.28 -15.26
CA ASN A 535 -10.75 9.07 -14.92
C ASN A 535 -11.96 8.91 -15.85
N PHE A 536 -11.72 8.92 -17.16
CA PHE A 536 -12.75 8.96 -18.20
C PHE A 536 -13.69 10.19 -18.11
N ASP A 537 -13.21 11.30 -17.51
CA ASP A 537 -13.96 12.57 -17.38
C ASP A 537 -14.34 13.19 -18.73
N GLN A 538 -13.52 12.90 -19.75
CA GLN A 538 -13.79 13.17 -21.16
C GLN A 538 -13.28 12.02 -22.01
N PHE A 539 -14.04 11.63 -23.02
CA PHE A 539 -13.61 10.74 -24.09
C PHE A 539 -14.51 10.88 -25.31
N TYR A 540 -14.01 10.42 -26.46
CA TYR A 540 -14.80 10.08 -27.64
C TYR A 540 -15.05 8.57 -27.67
N LEU A 541 -16.27 8.20 -28.04
CA LEU A 541 -16.71 6.83 -28.26
C LEU A 541 -17.09 6.70 -29.74
N PHE A 542 -16.37 5.83 -30.45
CA PHE A 542 -16.83 5.24 -31.70
C PHE A 542 -17.45 3.87 -31.35
N ASP A 543 -18.77 3.80 -31.37
CA ASP A 543 -19.53 2.56 -31.16
C ASP A 543 -20.12 2.05 -32.49
N MET A 544 -20.30 0.74 -32.60
CA MET A 544 -20.72 0.07 -33.83
C MET A 544 -21.64 -1.12 -33.55
N ASN A 545 -22.82 -1.12 -34.15
CA ASN A 545 -23.77 -2.23 -34.10
C ASN A 545 -23.72 -3.05 -35.40
N THR A 546 -23.40 -4.35 -35.27
CA THR A 546 -23.26 -5.27 -36.41
C THR A 546 -24.58 -5.62 -37.09
N ASP A 547 -25.68 -5.76 -36.36
CA ASP A 547 -26.96 -6.23 -36.89
C ASP A 547 -27.68 -5.18 -37.72
N TYR A 548 -27.77 -3.95 -37.21
CA TYR A 548 -28.27 -2.81 -37.99
C TYR A 548 -27.24 -2.30 -39.02
N ARG A 549 -25.97 -2.69 -38.87
CA ARG A 549 -24.82 -2.22 -39.66
C ARG A 549 -24.66 -0.71 -39.53
N GLU A 550 -24.81 -0.21 -38.31
CA GLU A 550 -24.77 1.21 -37.97
C GLU A 550 -23.54 1.54 -37.11
N TYR A 551 -23.06 2.77 -37.25
CA TYR A 551 -22.04 3.35 -36.38
C TYR A 551 -22.50 4.71 -35.86
N GLU A 552 -21.88 5.15 -34.78
CA GLU A 552 -22.01 6.52 -34.28
C GLU A 552 -20.67 7.07 -33.78
N LEU A 553 -20.61 8.38 -33.60
CA LEU A 553 -19.47 9.06 -32.97
C LEU A 553 -20.00 10.05 -31.95
N VAL A 554 -19.68 9.82 -30.69
CA VAL A 554 -20.23 10.57 -29.55
C VAL A 554 -19.09 10.99 -28.62
N ARG A 555 -19.28 12.05 -27.84
CA ARG A 555 -18.32 12.50 -26.82
C ARG A 555 -18.97 12.57 -25.43
N LEU A 556 -18.24 12.21 -24.39
CA LEU A 556 -18.51 12.60 -23.02
C LEU A 556 -17.62 13.78 -22.64
N THR A 557 -18.17 14.73 -21.90
CA THR A 557 -17.43 15.77 -21.16
C THR A 557 -18.21 16.13 -19.87
N PRO A 558 -17.69 16.98 -18.97
CA PRO A 558 -18.44 17.47 -17.81
C PRO A 558 -19.76 18.21 -18.11
N SER A 559 -20.03 18.61 -19.37
CA SER A 559 -21.35 19.13 -19.78
C SER A 559 -22.33 18.04 -20.22
N GLY A 560 -21.98 16.76 -20.02
CA GLY A 560 -22.72 15.60 -20.48
C GLY A 560 -22.30 15.12 -21.88
N TRP A 561 -23.13 14.25 -22.44
CA TRP A 561 -22.89 13.60 -23.73
C TRP A 561 -23.33 14.47 -24.92
N ALA A 562 -22.67 14.32 -26.07
CA ALA A 562 -23.13 14.93 -27.34
C ALA A 562 -22.71 14.14 -28.58
N PHE A 563 -23.64 13.98 -29.54
CA PHE A 563 -23.36 13.41 -30.86
C PHE A 563 -22.47 14.34 -31.71
N ILE A 564 -21.46 13.74 -32.35
CA ILE A 564 -20.64 14.33 -33.42
C ILE A 564 -21.08 13.72 -34.76
N ALA A 565 -21.36 12.41 -34.77
CA ALA A 565 -22.15 11.71 -35.78
C ALA A 565 -23.27 10.93 -35.07
N PRO A 566 -24.56 11.16 -35.39
CA PRO A 566 -25.63 10.28 -34.93
C PRO A 566 -25.55 8.91 -35.63
N PRO A 567 -26.30 7.89 -35.15
CA PRO A 567 -26.41 6.58 -35.80
C PRO A 567 -26.58 6.66 -37.32
N ALA A 568 -25.69 5.98 -38.04
CA ALA A 568 -25.62 5.99 -39.49
C ALA A 568 -25.27 4.61 -40.05
N TYR A 569 -26.10 4.11 -40.95
CA TYR A 569 -25.87 2.88 -41.70
C TYR A 569 -24.60 2.95 -42.56
N SER A 570 -23.78 1.89 -42.53
CA SER A 570 -22.63 1.72 -43.42
C SER A 570 -22.58 0.32 -44.06
N PRO A 571 -22.54 0.22 -45.40
CA PRO A 571 -22.38 -1.07 -46.08
C PRO A 571 -20.98 -1.67 -45.91
N ALA A 572 -20.04 -0.99 -45.24
CA ALA A 572 -18.71 -1.51 -44.92
C ALA A 572 -18.68 -2.41 -43.68
N ILE A 573 -19.66 -2.29 -42.76
CA ILE A 573 -19.77 -3.10 -41.54
C ILE A 573 -20.26 -4.50 -41.91
N ILE A 574 -19.55 -5.55 -41.55
CA ILE A 574 -19.96 -6.94 -41.79
C ILE A 574 -20.90 -7.37 -40.65
N PRO A 575 -22.12 -7.87 -40.94
CA PRO A 575 -23.11 -8.19 -39.92
C PRO A 575 -22.84 -9.51 -39.20
N GLY A 576 -23.48 -9.68 -38.03
CA GLY A 576 -23.34 -10.87 -37.19
C GLY A 576 -22.00 -10.97 -36.46
N SER A 577 -21.61 -12.19 -36.07
CA SER A 577 -20.37 -12.53 -35.36
C SER A 577 -19.09 -12.49 -36.21
N ALA A 578 -19.13 -11.82 -37.36
CA ALA A 578 -17.96 -11.68 -38.23
C ALA A 578 -16.97 -10.63 -37.70
N VAL A 579 -15.68 -10.87 -37.91
CA VAL A 579 -14.62 -9.89 -37.61
C VAL A 579 -14.81 -8.64 -38.45
N ASN A 580 -14.78 -7.50 -37.78
CA ASN A 580 -14.71 -6.17 -38.36
C ASN A 580 -13.41 -5.49 -37.90
N HIS A 581 -12.63 -4.97 -38.84
CA HIS A 581 -11.46 -4.16 -38.55
C HIS A 581 -11.87 -2.69 -38.36
N LEU A 582 -11.80 -2.19 -37.13
CA LEU A 582 -12.19 -0.82 -36.75
C LEU A 582 -10.95 0.07 -36.69
N LYS A 583 -11.05 1.32 -37.16
CA LYS A 583 -9.97 2.30 -37.08
C LYS A 583 -10.45 3.72 -36.79
N VAL A 584 -9.84 4.36 -35.81
CA VAL A 584 -9.91 5.79 -35.54
C VAL A 584 -8.59 6.44 -35.93
N THR A 585 -8.64 7.65 -36.49
CA THR A 585 -7.46 8.53 -36.63
C THR A 585 -7.78 9.91 -36.05
N ARG A 586 -7.03 10.33 -35.04
CA ARG A 586 -7.13 11.65 -34.39
C ARG A 586 -5.88 12.48 -34.70
N ASN A 587 -6.09 13.62 -35.36
CA ASN A 587 -5.04 14.58 -35.71
C ASN A 587 -5.46 15.97 -35.22
N GLY A 588 -5.02 16.35 -34.02
CA GLY A 588 -5.52 17.54 -33.32
C GLY A 588 -7.03 17.44 -33.05
N ASN A 589 -7.79 18.34 -33.66
CA ASN A 589 -9.26 18.36 -33.60
C ASN A 589 -9.93 17.59 -34.75
N GLN A 590 -9.16 17.01 -35.69
CA GLN A 590 -9.72 16.19 -36.76
C GLN A 590 -9.84 14.73 -36.31
N ILE A 591 -11.04 14.17 -36.47
CA ILE A 591 -11.37 12.78 -36.16
C ILE A 591 -11.85 12.11 -37.44
N THR A 592 -11.23 11.00 -37.83
CA THR A 592 -11.65 10.16 -38.96
C THR A 592 -11.94 8.76 -38.46
N LEU A 593 -13.08 8.19 -38.87
CA LEU A 593 -13.47 6.81 -38.59
C LEU A 593 -13.43 5.98 -39.86
N ALA A 594 -13.02 4.73 -39.75
CA ALA A 594 -13.03 3.75 -40.82
C ALA A 594 -13.34 2.34 -40.30
N VAL A 595 -13.99 1.52 -41.14
CA VAL A 595 -14.27 0.10 -40.88
C VAL A 595 -13.94 -0.71 -42.13
N ASN A 596 -13.24 -1.85 -41.96
CA ASN A 596 -12.85 -2.76 -43.03
C ASN A 596 -12.16 -2.03 -44.21
N GLY A 597 -11.27 -1.10 -43.89
CA GLY A 597 -10.54 -0.25 -44.85
C GLY A 597 -11.35 0.88 -45.51
N ASN A 598 -12.64 1.04 -45.20
CA ASN A 598 -13.51 2.06 -45.77
C ASN A 598 -13.72 3.22 -44.77
N THR A 599 -13.38 4.45 -45.16
CA THR A 599 -13.67 5.65 -44.36
C THR A 599 -15.17 5.86 -44.22
N LEU A 600 -15.66 5.92 -42.98
CA LEU A 600 -17.05 6.20 -42.63
C LEU A 600 -17.35 7.71 -42.66
N GLY A 601 -16.39 8.52 -42.21
CA GLY A 601 -16.46 9.98 -42.26
C GLY A 601 -15.26 10.66 -41.61
N THR A 602 -15.27 11.99 -41.64
CA THR A 602 -14.28 12.84 -40.97
C THR A 602 -14.96 14.08 -40.40
N TRP A 603 -14.69 14.38 -39.14
CA TRP A 603 -15.31 15.44 -38.35
C TRP A 603 -14.24 16.36 -37.75
N LEU A 604 -14.66 17.55 -37.32
CA LEU A 604 -13.85 18.49 -36.56
C LEU A 604 -14.50 18.71 -35.20
N ASP A 605 -13.85 18.23 -34.13
CA ASP A 605 -14.28 18.44 -32.74
C ASP A 605 -13.07 18.83 -31.88
N SER A 606 -13.20 19.94 -31.15
CA SER A 606 -12.17 20.49 -30.27
C SER A 606 -12.61 20.55 -28.80
N ALA A 607 -13.62 19.77 -28.40
CA ALA A 607 -14.08 19.70 -27.01
C ALA A 607 -13.02 19.03 -26.11
N ILE A 608 -12.30 18.04 -26.65
CA ILE A 608 -11.21 17.34 -25.97
C ILE A 608 -9.90 17.59 -26.71
N GLY A 609 -8.97 18.30 -26.06
CA GLY A 609 -7.64 18.65 -26.58
C GLY A 609 -6.50 17.81 -25.99
N GLY A 610 -5.27 18.23 -26.24
CA GLY A 610 -4.07 17.70 -25.58
C GLY A 610 -3.74 16.23 -25.84
N MET A 611 -2.84 15.70 -24.99
CA MET A 611 -2.43 14.29 -25.00
C MET A 611 -3.48 13.44 -24.28
N THR A 612 -3.95 12.38 -24.92
CA THR A 612 -5.10 11.57 -24.47
C THR A 612 -4.87 10.08 -24.63
N GLY A 613 -5.55 9.28 -23.81
CA GLY A 613 -5.56 7.82 -23.90
C GLY A 613 -6.48 7.27 -24.99
N VAL A 614 -6.39 5.95 -25.16
CA VAL A 614 -7.20 5.11 -26.07
C VAL A 614 -7.61 3.82 -25.37
N GLY A 615 -8.58 3.10 -25.92
CA GLY A 615 -9.16 1.92 -25.27
C GLY A 615 -10.22 1.20 -26.10
N LEU A 616 -10.96 0.31 -25.45
CA LEU A 616 -12.03 -0.54 -25.99
C LEU A 616 -13.35 -0.28 -25.25
N VAL A 617 -14.45 -0.63 -25.91
CA VAL A 617 -15.81 -0.54 -25.34
C VAL A 617 -16.66 -1.74 -25.74
N ALA A 618 -17.48 -2.21 -24.81
CA ALA A 618 -18.57 -3.16 -25.05
C ALA A 618 -19.89 -2.59 -24.49
N ASN A 619 -20.97 -2.76 -25.24
CA ASN A 619 -22.27 -2.13 -25.00
C ASN A 619 -23.39 -3.18 -25.16
N PRO A 620 -23.66 -4.02 -24.13
CA PRO A 620 -24.73 -5.03 -24.16
C PRO A 620 -26.11 -4.42 -24.33
N TYR A 621 -27.09 -5.25 -24.69
CA TYR A 621 -28.46 -4.81 -24.90
C TYR A 621 -29.15 -4.40 -23.57
N TYR A 622 -30.39 -3.90 -23.62
CA TYR A 622 -31.08 -3.36 -22.44
C TYR A 622 -31.62 -4.48 -21.51
N ASP A 623 -32.19 -5.53 -22.07
CA ASP A 623 -32.75 -6.68 -21.36
C ASP A 623 -31.89 -7.95 -21.47
N ASP A 624 -30.75 -7.89 -22.17
CA ASP A 624 -29.85 -9.03 -22.39
C ASP A 624 -28.37 -8.67 -22.17
N PRO A 625 -27.67 -9.28 -21.20
CA PRO A 625 -26.24 -9.07 -20.97
C PRO A 625 -25.33 -9.88 -21.92
N ARG A 626 -25.85 -10.85 -22.69
CA ARG A 626 -25.08 -11.84 -23.48
C ARG A 626 -24.32 -11.23 -24.67
N ALA A 627 -23.29 -10.45 -24.38
CA ALA A 627 -22.49 -9.69 -25.33
C ALA A 627 -21.00 -10.02 -25.15
N ASP A 628 -20.61 -11.24 -25.54
CA ASP A 628 -19.23 -11.71 -25.45
C ASP A 628 -18.38 -11.06 -26.57
N ALA A 629 -17.85 -9.86 -26.28
CA ALA A 629 -17.05 -9.08 -27.20
C ALA A 629 -15.62 -9.62 -27.25
N ARG A 630 -15.12 -9.84 -28.47
CA ARG A 630 -13.76 -10.33 -28.72
C ARG A 630 -12.97 -9.30 -29.52
N PHE A 631 -11.74 -9.08 -29.09
CA PHE A 631 -10.81 -8.13 -29.67
C PHE A 631 -9.47 -8.82 -29.97
N ASP A 632 -8.95 -8.59 -31.18
CA ASP A 632 -7.67 -9.08 -31.69
C ASP A 632 -6.90 -7.92 -32.38
N ASN A 633 -5.60 -8.06 -32.60
CA ASN A 633 -4.73 -7.16 -33.37
C ASN A 633 -4.87 -5.66 -33.03
N TYR A 634 -4.86 -5.29 -31.75
CA TYR A 634 -4.97 -3.90 -31.32
C TYR A 634 -3.67 -3.13 -31.57
N HIS A 635 -3.69 -2.14 -32.46
CA HIS A 635 -2.56 -1.24 -32.71
C HIS A 635 -2.86 0.21 -32.28
N VAL A 636 -1.82 0.91 -31.82
CA VAL A 636 -1.83 2.37 -31.65
C VAL A 636 -0.59 2.95 -32.33
N ASN A 637 -0.78 3.72 -33.39
CA ASN A 637 0.30 4.23 -34.24
C ASN A 637 0.39 5.77 -34.16
N LEU A 638 1.60 6.32 -34.13
CA LEU A 638 1.86 7.77 -34.19
C LEU A 638 1.73 8.28 -35.63
N LEU A 639 1.14 9.47 -35.81
CA LEU A 639 0.93 10.04 -37.15
C LEU A 639 2.22 10.73 -37.69
N PRO A 640 2.64 10.45 -38.94
CA PRO A 640 3.84 11.05 -39.53
C PRO A 640 3.80 12.58 -39.60
N GLY A 641 4.97 13.21 -39.44
CA GLY A 641 5.15 14.66 -39.53
C GLY A 641 5.42 15.37 -38.19
N VAL A 642 5.28 14.67 -37.06
CA VAL A 642 5.62 15.19 -35.74
C VAL A 642 6.99 14.65 -35.29
N GLY A 643 8.03 15.48 -35.39
CA GLY A 643 9.26 15.24 -34.63
C GLY A 643 9.02 15.54 -33.15
N LEU A 644 9.70 14.82 -32.24
CA LEU A 644 9.72 15.16 -30.81
C LEU A 644 10.22 16.60 -30.64
N GLN A 645 9.33 17.54 -30.32
CA GLN A 645 9.70 18.96 -30.25
C GLN A 645 10.51 19.27 -28.99
N SER A 646 11.84 19.30 -29.16
CA SER A 646 12.76 19.96 -28.25
C SER A 646 12.43 21.46 -28.16
N GLY A 647 11.59 21.85 -27.21
CA GLY A 647 11.18 23.25 -26.99
C GLY A 647 9.74 23.48 -26.54
N ALA A 648 8.88 22.45 -26.50
CA ALA A 648 7.56 22.55 -25.86
C ALA A 648 7.66 22.24 -24.35
N PRO A 649 6.91 22.94 -23.47
CA PRO A 649 7.04 22.77 -22.03
C PRO A 649 6.42 21.45 -21.55
N GLY A 650 7.16 20.71 -20.71
CA GLY A 650 6.66 19.54 -20.00
C GLY A 650 6.58 18.26 -20.83
N THR A 651 7.70 17.53 -20.96
CA THR A 651 7.72 16.11 -21.37
C THR A 651 7.21 15.17 -20.25
N SER A 652 6.19 15.63 -19.53
CA SER A 652 5.54 14.98 -18.40
C SER A 652 4.11 14.61 -18.76
N SER A 653 3.94 13.80 -19.81
CA SER A 653 2.73 12.99 -19.98
C SER A 653 2.71 11.95 -18.86
N ALA A 654 2.04 12.29 -17.77
CA ALA A 654 1.90 11.40 -16.64
C ALA A 654 1.06 10.18 -17.02
N TRP A 655 1.58 8.99 -16.73
CA TRP A 655 0.73 7.97 -16.15
C TRP A 655 0.40 8.45 -14.73
N GLN A 656 -0.71 9.18 -14.62
CA GLN A 656 -1.43 9.30 -13.35
C GLN A 656 -2.02 7.94 -13.00
N SER A 657 -2.45 7.76 -11.74
CA SER A 657 -3.32 6.67 -11.29
C SER A 657 -4.72 6.82 -11.91
N LEU A 658 -4.80 6.62 -13.23
CA LEU A 658 -6.04 6.74 -13.98
C LEU A 658 -6.79 5.41 -13.98
N GLU A 659 -8.10 5.47 -13.78
CA GLU A 659 -9.00 4.32 -13.91
C GLU A 659 -8.70 3.53 -15.20
N SER A 660 -8.41 2.24 -15.03
CA SER A 660 -8.10 1.31 -16.12
C SER A 660 -9.36 0.79 -16.81
N TRP A 661 -10.50 0.81 -16.12
CA TRP A 661 -11.83 0.57 -16.65
C TRP A 661 -12.86 1.47 -15.96
N ARG A 662 -14.03 1.66 -16.57
CA ARG A 662 -15.16 2.37 -15.95
C ARG A 662 -16.50 1.84 -16.48
N LEU A 663 -17.51 1.89 -15.62
CA LEU A 663 -18.90 1.58 -15.94
C LEU A 663 -19.73 2.87 -16.00
N LEU A 664 -20.65 3.01 -16.97
CA LEU A 664 -21.71 4.03 -16.90
C LEU A 664 -23.09 3.40 -17.20
N PRO A 665 -24.17 3.83 -16.51
CA PRO A 665 -25.53 3.43 -16.86
C PRO A 665 -25.89 3.86 -18.28
N ALA A 666 -26.56 2.99 -19.03
CA ALA A 666 -27.09 3.28 -20.37
C ALA A 666 -28.16 4.38 -20.27
N HIS A 667 -27.83 5.59 -20.76
CA HIS A 667 -28.69 6.75 -20.62
C HIS A 667 -29.92 6.67 -21.56
N SER A 668 -31.10 7.04 -21.09
CA SER A 668 -32.36 6.95 -21.86
C SER A 668 -32.52 8.00 -22.98
N SER A 669 -31.43 8.69 -23.33
CA SER A 669 -31.33 9.60 -24.48
C SER A 669 -30.18 9.22 -25.43
N TRP A 670 -29.68 7.99 -25.30
CA TRP A 670 -28.55 7.40 -26.01
C TRP A 670 -28.95 6.14 -26.80
N ARG A 671 -30.23 5.77 -26.74
CA ARG A 671 -30.88 4.63 -27.39
C ARG A 671 -32.30 5.07 -27.78
#